data_AF-A0A972VV79-F1
#
_entry.id   AF-A0A972VV79-F1
#
_cell.length_a   1.000
_cell.length_b   1.000
_cell.length_c   1.000
_cell.angle_alpha   90.00
_cell.angle_beta   90.00
_cell.angle_gamma   90.00
#
_symmetry.space_group_name_H-M   'P 1'
#
loop_
_entity.id
_entity.type
_entity.pdbx_description
1 polymer ?
#
loop_
_entity_poly.entity_id
_entity_poly.type
_entity_poly.pdbx_seq_one_letter_code
_entity_poly.pdbx_strand_id
1 'polypeptide(L)'
;MSDPRNPESLRACAEPLNPLSEPCVMVIFGASGDLTKRLLVPSLYNLACDNLLSPNFAVLGTGRSKISNEEFRSSMASEETGLRAFHTRNEFDEEACGELLERFYFESANIDVEGFTQLKQTVEALDKKYQAGGNVLFYFAMAPRFFGGLCENLYKAGFQEGDGWKRIIVEKPFGTNLQSALDLNDEILRYWREDQIYRVDHYLGKETVQNLLAFRFANGMFEPLWNKHHIDNIQFNVCEAVDVQGRGGYYDQSGVLRDMMQNHMFQMLSYICMEPPGSFDADSIRNEKAKLLESVRIYTDDEVRENVVRGQYGPSYDDQGAFSKPGYRDEDDVDPESKTETFAAAKLQIDNWRWEGVPIYLRSGKALWKRGTEIVIEFKKPPVKMFQGTGIEHLTSNRLVFHIQPFQGIELLFQAKTPGPTMQLQSVDMSFNYGDAFKASRYTGYEVMLYACSRGDATLFSRGDLVEAAWRIAQPLLDHWEATPAAEFPNYSRNSWGPKSAYELLERDGRRWFEVVTPDVLEESPMFKGADPLLLNAVILALRPATAAPGEIILQRGDVTTEMYFICRGEVEVLDVAGNVVNQLKDGNFFGEVGLLLSTARTADVRAKTLCDLFVLSKRDFSRILLDHPQFAESMLGVAKERYDLALSVAELLASGPEASA
;
A
#
# COMPACT_ATOMS: atom_id res chain seq x y z
N MET A 1 -23.76 37.01 -20.61
CA MET A 1 -23.89 36.09 -19.46
C MET A 1 -23.37 34.74 -19.92
N SER A 2 -22.17 34.38 -19.49
CA SER A 2 -21.52 33.10 -19.83
C SER A 2 -22.15 31.97 -19.01
N ASP A 3 -22.37 30.82 -19.65
CA ASP A 3 -22.90 29.61 -19.01
C ASP A 3 -21.87 29.09 -17.99
N PRO A 4 -22.20 29.01 -16.69
CA PRO A 4 -21.28 28.54 -15.65
C PRO A 4 -20.91 27.04 -15.77
N ARG A 5 -21.45 26.32 -16.77
CA ARG A 5 -21.15 24.92 -17.06
C ARG A 5 -20.16 24.73 -18.22
N ASN A 6 -19.62 25.79 -18.81
CA ASN A 6 -18.58 25.67 -19.83
C ASN A 6 -17.17 25.64 -19.18
N PRO A 7 -16.45 24.50 -19.20
CA PRO A 7 -15.12 24.37 -18.57
C PRO A 7 -14.07 25.32 -19.15
N GLU A 8 -14.25 25.78 -20.39
CA GLU A 8 -13.31 26.69 -21.05
C GLU A 8 -13.40 28.12 -20.51
N SER A 9 -14.57 28.52 -20.00
CA SER A 9 -14.78 29.88 -19.47
C SER A 9 -14.11 30.13 -18.11
N LEU A 10 -13.71 29.08 -17.41
CA LEU A 10 -12.99 29.15 -16.12
C LEU A 10 -11.46 29.26 -16.29
N ARG A 11 -10.93 29.07 -17.50
CA ARG A 11 -9.47 29.01 -17.75
C ARG A 11 -8.80 30.36 -18.00
N ALA A 12 -9.56 31.42 -18.25
CA ALA A 12 -9.01 32.67 -18.79
C ALA A 12 -8.39 33.65 -17.76
N CYS A 13 -8.34 33.31 -16.46
CA CYS A 13 -7.81 34.19 -15.40
C CYS A 13 -7.02 33.47 -14.30
N ALA A 14 -6.45 32.29 -14.54
CA ALA A 14 -5.68 31.59 -13.51
C ALA A 14 -4.23 32.11 -13.47
N GLU A 15 -3.84 32.79 -12.39
CA GLU A 15 -2.45 32.84 -11.91
C GLU A 15 -1.88 31.40 -11.87
N PRO A 16 -0.54 31.19 -11.90
CA PRO A 16 0.01 29.85 -11.75
C PRO A 16 -0.61 29.18 -10.52
N LEU A 17 -1.29 28.05 -10.76
CA LEU A 17 -2.16 27.37 -9.79
C LEU A 17 -1.45 27.00 -8.48
N ASN A 18 -0.11 26.95 -8.50
CA ASN A 18 0.74 26.75 -7.34
C ASN A 18 1.88 27.77 -7.35
N PRO A 19 2.28 28.34 -6.20
CA PRO A 19 3.45 29.21 -6.12
C PRO A 19 4.74 28.42 -6.38
N LEU A 20 5.82 29.12 -6.72
CA LEU A 20 7.16 28.52 -6.77
C LEU A 20 7.60 28.07 -5.38
N SER A 21 8.49 27.07 -5.34
CA SER A 21 9.29 26.75 -4.16
C SER A 21 10.01 28.02 -3.66
N GLU A 22 10.30 28.10 -2.36
CA GLU A 22 11.10 29.24 -1.91
C GLU A 22 12.55 29.09 -2.40
N PRO A 23 13.23 30.22 -2.71
CA PRO A 23 14.67 30.22 -2.98
C PRO A 23 15.42 29.50 -1.85
N CYS A 24 16.37 28.64 -2.17
CA CYS A 24 17.25 28.01 -1.17
C CYS A 24 18.50 27.38 -1.79
N VAL A 25 19.53 27.19 -0.98
CA VAL A 25 20.63 26.27 -1.27
C VAL A 25 20.33 24.93 -0.59
N MET A 26 20.21 23.87 -1.39
CA MET A 26 20.01 22.51 -0.89
C MET A 26 21.36 21.80 -0.74
N VAL A 27 21.72 21.44 0.49
CA VAL A 27 22.94 20.69 0.80
C VAL A 27 22.60 19.21 1.00
N ILE A 28 23.14 18.33 0.18
CA ILE A 28 22.86 16.88 0.25
C ILE A 28 24.06 16.15 0.83
N PHE A 29 23.93 15.65 2.06
CA PHE A 29 24.94 14.78 2.67
C PHE A 29 24.78 13.36 2.14
N GLY A 30 25.86 12.76 1.63
CA GLY A 30 25.78 11.47 0.94
C GLY A 30 25.32 11.59 -0.51
N ALA A 31 25.59 12.74 -1.15
CA ALA A 31 25.07 13.06 -2.47
C ALA A 31 25.45 12.08 -3.60
N SER A 32 26.54 11.31 -3.45
CA SER A 32 26.92 10.28 -4.43
C SER A 32 26.15 8.95 -4.30
N GLY A 33 25.29 8.82 -3.29
CA GLY A 33 24.52 7.61 -3.00
C GLY A 33 23.32 7.37 -3.92
N ASP A 34 22.76 6.17 -3.83
CA ASP A 34 21.65 5.68 -4.67
C ASP A 34 20.37 6.51 -4.51
N LEU A 35 20.00 6.85 -3.27
CA LEU A 35 18.80 7.66 -2.97
C LEU A 35 18.79 8.98 -3.76
N THR A 36 19.93 9.68 -3.79
CA THR A 36 20.07 10.96 -4.49
C THR A 36 19.80 10.79 -5.98
N LYS A 37 20.44 9.79 -6.59
CA LYS A 37 20.35 9.53 -8.04
C LYS A 37 18.97 9.04 -8.48
N ARG A 38 18.36 8.17 -7.68
CA ARG A 38 17.13 7.46 -8.03
C ARG A 38 15.86 8.20 -7.64
N LEU A 39 15.90 9.05 -6.62
CA LEU A 39 14.71 9.72 -6.07
C LEU A 39 14.86 11.24 -6.03
N LEU A 40 15.91 11.78 -5.41
CA LEU A 40 16.01 13.24 -5.18
C LEU A 40 16.22 14.04 -6.47
N VAL A 41 17.15 13.62 -7.32
CA VAL A 41 17.41 14.31 -8.60
C VAL A 41 16.23 14.21 -9.56
N PRO A 42 15.61 13.03 -9.78
CA PRO A 42 14.34 12.94 -10.51
C PRO A 42 13.23 13.82 -9.94
N SER A 43 13.14 13.96 -8.62
CA SER A 43 12.16 14.84 -7.97
C SER A 43 12.39 16.32 -8.26
N LEU A 44 13.63 16.78 -8.16
CA LEU A 44 14.00 18.17 -8.50
C LEU A 44 13.78 18.45 -9.98
N TYR A 45 14.07 17.48 -10.85
CA TYR A 45 13.78 17.55 -12.27
C TYR A 45 12.28 17.67 -12.57
N ASN A 46 11.44 16.87 -11.93
CA ASN A 46 9.98 16.98 -12.07
C ASN A 46 9.48 18.37 -11.64
N LEU A 47 9.98 18.90 -10.51
CA LEU A 47 9.64 20.26 -10.06
C LEU A 47 10.10 21.35 -11.04
N ALA A 48 11.27 21.17 -11.68
CA ALA A 48 11.76 22.09 -12.69
C ALA A 48 10.88 22.06 -13.95
N CYS A 49 10.58 20.87 -14.50
CA CYS A 49 9.70 20.72 -15.66
C CYS A 49 8.28 21.26 -15.42
N ASP A 50 7.79 21.14 -14.19
CA ASP A 50 6.45 21.65 -13.82
C ASP A 50 6.45 23.14 -13.47
N ASN A 51 7.60 23.84 -13.60
CA ASN A 51 7.78 25.25 -13.21
C ASN A 51 7.38 25.52 -11.74
N LEU A 52 7.69 24.58 -10.85
CA LEU A 52 7.48 24.68 -9.40
C LEU A 52 8.79 24.90 -8.63
N LEU A 53 9.94 24.66 -9.25
CA LEU A 53 11.24 24.92 -8.66
C LEU A 53 11.67 26.37 -8.90
N SER A 54 12.05 27.08 -7.83
CA SER A 54 12.56 28.45 -7.90
C SER A 54 13.77 28.57 -8.85
N PRO A 55 13.87 29.64 -9.65
CA PRO A 55 15.09 29.94 -10.39
C PRO A 55 16.28 30.26 -9.45
N ASN A 56 15.99 30.72 -8.23
CA ASN A 56 16.97 31.09 -7.21
C ASN A 56 17.31 29.88 -6.32
N PHE A 57 17.79 28.81 -6.95
CA PHE A 57 18.03 27.51 -6.31
C PHE A 57 19.38 26.93 -6.73
N ALA A 58 20.07 26.28 -5.79
CA ALA A 58 21.29 25.53 -6.08
C ALA A 58 21.40 24.26 -5.22
N VAL A 59 22.09 23.25 -5.74
CA VAL A 59 22.40 22.01 -5.02
C VAL A 59 23.89 21.93 -4.74
N LEU A 60 24.24 21.71 -3.48
CA LEU A 60 25.59 21.38 -3.04
C LEU A 60 25.61 19.95 -2.49
N GLY A 61 26.10 19.02 -3.30
CA GLY A 61 26.38 17.67 -2.84
C GLY A 61 27.64 17.62 -1.99
N THR A 62 27.64 16.80 -0.94
CA THR A 62 28.84 16.56 -0.13
C THR A 62 29.02 15.09 0.24
N GLY A 63 30.29 14.68 0.35
CA GLY A 63 30.70 13.34 0.72
C GLY A 63 32.21 13.20 0.75
N ARG A 64 32.70 11.97 1.02
CA ARG A 64 34.14 11.67 1.13
C ARG A 64 34.85 11.53 -0.22
N SER A 65 34.08 11.36 -1.30
CA SER A 65 34.62 11.14 -2.64
C SER A 65 35.24 12.42 -3.18
N LYS A 66 36.42 12.33 -3.77
CA LYS A 66 37.04 13.45 -4.50
C LYS A 66 36.53 13.45 -5.94
N ILE A 67 35.41 14.12 -6.18
CA ILE A 67 34.81 14.27 -7.51
C ILE A 67 34.68 15.75 -7.87
N SER A 68 34.89 16.09 -9.14
CA SER A 68 34.68 17.46 -9.63
C SER A 68 33.19 17.77 -9.80
N ASN A 69 32.87 19.06 -10.00
CA ASN A 69 31.50 19.47 -10.33
C ASN A 69 31.02 18.84 -11.64
N GLU A 70 31.89 18.76 -12.66
CA GLU A 70 31.59 18.14 -13.95
C GLU A 70 31.32 16.65 -13.80
N GLU A 71 32.18 15.92 -13.08
CA GLU A 71 31.99 14.48 -12.81
C GLU A 71 30.69 14.22 -12.04
N PHE A 72 30.38 15.07 -11.05
CA PHE A 72 29.14 14.98 -10.28
C PHE A 72 27.91 15.18 -11.18
N ARG A 73 27.90 16.21 -12.03
CA ARG A 73 26.81 16.48 -12.98
C ARG A 73 26.64 15.34 -13.99
N SER A 74 27.73 14.85 -14.57
CA SER A 74 27.69 13.72 -15.50
C SER A 74 27.16 12.45 -14.82
N SER A 75 27.56 12.19 -13.57
CA SER A 75 27.03 11.05 -12.82
C SER A 75 25.54 11.21 -12.53
N MET A 76 25.05 12.42 -12.26
CA MET A 76 23.62 12.67 -12.02
C MET A 76 22.79 12.61 -13.30
N ALA A 77 23.38 12.91 -14.46
CA ALA A 77 22.72 12.82 -15.76
C ALA A 77 22.71 11.42 -16.40
N SER A 78 23.43 10.44 -15.83
CA SER A 78 23.71 9.14 -16.45
C SER A 78 22.46 8.36 -16.88
N GLU A 79 22.55 7.67 -18.03
CA GLU A 79 21.54 6.74 -18.56
C GLU A 79 21.45 5.41 -17.81
N GLU A 80 22.51 5.02 -17.12
CA GLU A 80 22.55 3.74 -16.40
C GLU A 80 22.07 3.89 -14.95
N THR A 81 22.49 4.98 -14.29
CA THR A 81 22.32 5.14 -12.85
C THR A 81 21.88 6.53 -12.42
N GLY A 82 21.55 7.43 -13.34
CA GLY A 82 21.19 8.82 -13.05
C GLY A 82 19.77 9.18 -13.46
N LEU A 83 19.54 10.47 -13.66
CA LEU A 83 18.25 11.05 -14.02
C LEU A 83 17.66 10.43 -15.30
N ARG A 84 18.48 10.10 -16.30
CA ARG A 84 18.01 9.46 -17.53
C ARG A 84 17.58 8.01 -17.33
N ALA A 85 18.11 7.32 -16.32
CA ALA A 85 17.69 5.97 -15.97
C ALA A 85 16.37 5.95 -15.18
N PHE A 86 16.13 7.01 -14.38
CA PHE A 86 15.10 7.02 -13.34
C PHE A 86 14.05 8.12 -13.50
N HIS A 87 14.03 8.86 -14.62
CA HIS A 87 12.99 9.86 -14.85
C HIS A 87 11.61 9.19 -14.91
N THR A 88 10.61 9.90 -14.41
CA THR A 88 9.24 9.39 -14.32
C THR A 88 8.29 10.05 -15.31
N ARG A 89 8.81 10.92 -16.19
CA ARG A 89 8.03 11.60 -17.23
C ARG A 89 7.99 10.76 -18.49
N ASN A 90 6.88 10.87 -19.24
CA ASN A 90 6.72 10.20 -20.54
C ASN A 90 7.75 10.69 -21.57
N GLU A 91 8.07 11.97 -21.53
CA GLU A 91 9.06 12.61 -22.40
C GLU A 91 10.15 13.25 -21.55
N PHE A 92 11.40 13.08 -22.00
CA PHE A 92 12.57 13.67 -21.35
C PHE A 92 12.86 15.05 -21.94
N ASP A 93 12.71 16.08 -21.12
CA ASP A 93 13.12 17.45 -21.39
C ASP A 93 14.63 17.63 -21.12
N GLU A 94 15.39 17.76 -22.21
CA GLU A 94 16.83 17.98 -22.20
C GLU A 94 17.25 19.37 -21.70
N GLU A 95 16.45 20.39 -22.00
CA GLU A 95 16.73 21.77 -21.63
C GLU A 95 16.58 21.96 -20.12
N ALA A 96 15.45 21.49 -19.56
CA ALA A 96 15.22 21.51 -18.12
C ALA A 96 16.28 20.70 -17.35
N CYS A 97 16.73 19.56 -17.91
CA CYS A 97 17.80 18.76 -17.33
C CYS A 97 19.13 19.55 -17.29
N GLY A 98 19.52 20.14 -18.42
CA GLY A 98 20.73 20.94 -18.53
C GLY A 98 20.74 22.13 -17.56
N GLU A 99 19.68 22.94 -17.56
CA GLU A 99 19.56 24.11 -16.69
C GLU A 99 19.58 23.76 -15.20
N LEU A 100 18.96 22.63 -14.82
CA LEU A 100 18.97 22.15 -13.44
C LEU A 100 20.39 21.74 -13.02
N LEU A 101 21.07 20.93 -13.83
CA LEU A 101 22.38 20.38 -13.50
C LEU A 101 23.49 21.43 -13.48
N GLU A 102 23.37 22.54 -14.21
CA GLU A 102 24.30 23.67 -14.10
C GLU A 102 24.36 24.27 -12.68
N ARG A 103 23.30 24.05 -11.89
CA ARG A 103 23.18 24.52 -10.51
C ARG A 103 23.65 23.49 -9.48
N PHE A 104 24.19 22.36 -9.94
CA PHE A 104 24.74 21.32 -9.09
C PHE A 104 26.24 21.53 -8.88
N TYR A 105 26.64 21.47 -7.63
CA TYR A 105 28.01 21.59 -7.15
C TYR A 105 28.32 20.42 -6.23
N PHE A 106 29.59 20.07 -6.11
CA PHE A 106 30.06 19.06 -5.19
C PHE A 106 31.25 19.56 -4.40
N GLU A 107 31.22 19.32 -3.09
CA GLU A 107 32.34 19.58 -2.21
C GLU A 107 32.71 18.32 -1.42
N SER A 108 33.95 17.87 -1.59
CA SER A 108 34.51 16.80 -0.78
C SER A 108 34.78 17.34 0.63
N ALA A 109 34.00 16.92 1.62
CA ALA A 109 34.17 17.33 3.00
C ALA A 109 34.25 16.12 3.93
N ASN A 110 35.11 16.24 4.95
CA ASN A 110 35.08 15.34 6.10
C ASN A 110 33.98 15.81 7.06
N ILE A 111 33.45 14.87 7.86
CA ILE A 111 32.45 15.17 8.88
C ILE A 111 33.17 15.65 10.16
N ASP A 112 33.88 16.77 10.05
CA ASP A 112 34.61 17.43 11.14
C ASP A 112 34.39 18.95 11.12
N VAL A 113 34.80 19.64 12.19
CA VAL A 113 34.51 21.07 12.36
C VAL A 113 35.10 21.92 11.22
N GLU A 114 36.27 21.55 10.70
CA GLU A 114 36.94 22.28 9.62
C GLU A 114 36.18 22.11 8.29
N GLY A 115 35.78 20.89 7.96
CA GLY A 115 34.96 20.60 6.78
C GLY A 115 33.62 21.34 6.79
N PHE A 116 32.97 21.43 7.95
CA PHE A 116 31.72 22.20 8.07
C PHE A 116 31.91 23.72 7.98
N THR A 117 33.08 24.22 8.38
CA THR A 117 33.42 25.63 8.20
C THR A 117 33.63 25.98 6.73
N GLN A 118 34.32 25.11 5.97
CA GLN A 118 34.44 25.24 4.51
C GLN A 118 33.07 25.14 3.82
N LEU A 119 32.26 24.17 4.22
CA LEU A 119 30.90 23.99 3.70
C LEU A 119 30.08 25.28 3.84
N LYS A 120 30.16 25.95 4.99
CA LYS A 120 29.47 27.24 5.21
C LYS A 120 29.94 28.32 4.23
N GLN A 121 31.25 28.44 3.98
CA GLN A 121 31.79 29.41 3.02
C GLN A 121 31.25 29.15 1.61
N THR A 122 31.17 27.89 1.20
CA THR A 122 30.63 27.50 -0.10
C THR A 122 29.12 27.76 -0.20
N VAL A 123 28.35 27.45 0.85
CA VAL A 123 26.92 27.79 0.91
C VAL A 123 26.70 29.30 0.80
N GLU A 124 27.46 30.12 1.52
CA GLU A 124 27.37 31.59 1.44
C GLU A 124 27.74 32.13 0.05
N ALA A 125 28.70 31.50 -0.63
CA ALA A 125 29.06 31.85 -2.00
C ALA A 125 27.93 31.51 -3.00
N LEU A 126 27.29 30.35 -2.84
CA LEU A 126 26.16 29.93 -3.65
C LEU A 126 24.91 30.78 -3.38
N ASP A 127 24.63 31.09 -2.11
CA ASP A 127 23.53 31.97 -1.72
C ASP A 127 23.65 33.36 -2.38
N LYS A 128 24.84 33.95 -2.37
CA LYS A 128 25.12 35.21 -3.08
C LYS A 128 24.96 35.09 -4.59
N LYS A 129 25.41 33.98 -5.18
CA LYS A 129 25.35 33.74 -6.63
C LYS A 129 23.90 33.58 -7.12
N TYR A 130 23.09 32.82 -6.39
CA TYR A 130 21.73 32.45 -6.79
C TYR A 130 20.64 33.27 -6.09
N GLN A 131 21.01 34.19 -5.20
CA GLN A 131 20.08 35.03 -4.44
C GLN A 131 19.06 34.19 -3.66
N ALA A 132 19.56 33.18 -2.93
CA ALA A 132 18.73 32.23 -2.20
C ALA A 132 18.16 32.79 -0.88
N GLY A 133 18.47 34.06 -0.55
CA GLY A 133 17.88 34.78 0.59
C GLY A 133 18.33 34.25 1.95
N GLY A 134 19.46 33.56 2.01
CA GLY A 134 19.95 32.87 3.19
C GLY A 134 19.23 31.55 3.46
N ASN A 135 18.25 31.12 2.68
CA ASN A 135 17.54 29.88 2.96
C ASN A 135 18.42 28.64 2.66
N VAL A 136 18.49 27.70 3.60
CA VAL A 136 19.30 26.48 3.44
C VAL A 136 18.50 25.24 3.83
N LEU A 137 18.46 24.28 2.92
CA LEU A 137 17.84 22.98 3.13
C LEU A 137 18.92 21.90 3.23
N PHE A 138 19.08 21.28 4.40
CA PHE A 138 20.02 20.16 4.56
C PHE A 138 19.28 18.84 4.40
N TYR A 139 19.71 18.00 3.47
CA TYR A 139 19.16 16.67 3.26
C TYR A 139 20.16 15.61 3.72
N PHE A 140 19.77 14.79 4.70
CA PHE A 140 20.63 13.74 5.25
C PHE A 140 20.39 12.41 4.54
N ALA A 141 20.93 12.25 3.33
CA ALA A 141 20.87 11.01 2.54
C ALA A 141 21.93 9.99 3.01
N MET A 142 21.99 9.75 4.31
CA MET A 142 22.95 8.85 4.95
C MET A 142 22.34 8.12 6.15
N ALA A 143 23.08 7.13 6.69
CA ALA A 143 22.58 6.29 7.77
C ALA A 143 22.29 7.09 9.07
N PRO A 144 21.27 6.73 9.87
CA PRO A 144 20.82 7.50 11.04
C PRO A 144 21.89 7.77 12.10
N ARG A 145 22.87 6.86 12.24
CA ARG A 145 24.01 7.03 13.17
C ARG A 145 24.83 8.30 12.95
N PHE A 146 24.69 8.96 11.81
CA PHE A 146 25.38 10.21 11.51
C PHE A 146 24.55 11.45 11.82
N PHE A 147 23.22 11.34 12.01
CA PHE A 147 22.33 12.49 12.09
C PHE A 147 22.67 13.44 13.24
N GLY A 148 22.90 12.91 14.44
CA GLY A 148 23.26 13.73 15.58
C GLY A 148 24.57 14.50 15.42
N GLY A 149 25.62 13.81 14.95
CA GLY A 149 26.91 14.43 14.65
C GLY A 149 26.82 15.49 13.54
N LEU A 150 25.99 15.28 12.52
CA LEU A 150 25.70 16.30 11.50
C LEU A 150 25.01 17.52 12.12
N CYS A 151 23.95 17.30 12.91
CA CYS A 151 23.21 18.36 13.58
C CYS A 151 24.11 19.22 14.48
N GLU A 152 24.97 18.57 15.27
CA GLU A 152 25.95 19.22 16.13
C GLU A 152 26.97 20.03 15.34
N ASN A 153 27.54 19.47 14.27
CA ASN A 153 28.56 20.15 13.48
C ASN A 153 27.97 21.33 12.68
N LEU A 154 26.75 21.19 12.12
CA LEU A 154 26.05 22.31 11.49
C LEU A 154 25.80 23.44 12.48
N TYR A 155 25.38 23.10 13.70
CA TYR A 155 25.19 24.08 14.77
C TYR A 155 26.51 24.78 15.12
N LYS A 156 27.59 24.03 15.35
CA LYS A 156 28.93 24.57 15.69
C LYS A 156 29.53 25.43 14.59
N ALA A 157 29.26 25.14 13.32
CA ALA A 157 29.66 25.99 12.20
C ALA A 157 28.85 27.30 12.12
N GLY A 158 27.83 27.46 12.94
CA GLY A 158 27.00 28.66 13.01
C GLY A 158 26.00 28.75 11.85
N PHE A 159 25.51 27.61 11.33
CA PHE A 159 24.44 27.64 10.32
C PHE A 159 23.10 28.13 10.87
N GLN A 160 22.89 28.10 12.19
CA GLN A 160 21.71 28.68 12.84
C GLN A 160 21.73 30.22 12.89
N GLU A 161 22.87 30.83 12.54
CA GLU A 161 23.04 32.28 12.52
C GLU A 161 22.71 32.86 11.14
N GLY A 162 22.21 34.10 11.11
CA GLY A 162 21.95 34.85 9.88
C GLY A 162 20.50 34.84 9.42
N ASP A 163 20.27 35.40 8.24
CA ASP A 163 18.96 35.54 7.63
C ASP A 163 18.51 34.24 6.93
N GLY A 164 17.21 34.16 6.64
CA GLY A 164 16.58 33.02 5.98
C GLY A 164 16.32 31.83 6.92
N TRP A 165 15.50 30.89 6.46
CA TRP A 165 15.21 29.68 7.22
C TRP A 165 16.28 28.61 7.01
N LYS A 166 16.47 27.77 8.03
CA LYS A 166 17.29 26.55 7.96
C LYS A 166 16.41 25.36 8.30
N ARG A 167 16.36 24.38 7.42
CA ARG A 167 15.54 23.18 7.58
C ARG A 167 16.38 21.94 7.33
N ILE A 168 16.10 20.87 8.06
CA ILE A 168 16.74 19.57 7.88
C ILE A 168 15.70 18.54 7.46
N ILE A 169 16.01 17.78 6.42
CA ILE A 169 15.28 16.58 6.03
C ILE A 169 16.09 15.36 6.46
N VAL A 170 15.45 14.48 7.20
CA VAL A 170 16.05 13.24 7.71
C VAL A 170 15.26 12.03 7.21
N GLU A 171 15.99 10.98 6.84
CA GLU A 171 15.44 9.74 6.31
C GLU A 171 15.17 8.69 7.39
N LYS A 172 14.28 7.74 7.08
CA LYS A 172 14.08 6.56 7.91
C LYS A 172 15.32 5.64 7.89
N PRO A 173 15.57 4.83 8.93
CA PRO A 173 14.75 4.60 10.13
C PRO A 173 14.96 5.63 11.26
N PHE A 174 13.87 6.01 11.94
CA PHE A 174 13.89 6.86 13.14
C PHE A 174 13.97 6.00 14.40
N GLY A 175 15.17 5.48 14.68
CA GLY A 175 15.38 4.46 15.70
C GLY A 175 15.01 3.05 15.19
N THR A 176 15.39 2.04 15.97
CA THR A 176 15.07 0.62 15.73
C THR A 176 14.23 -0.01 16.84
N ASN A 177 14.01 0.75 17.90
CA ASN A 177 13.15 0.48 19.05
C ASN A 177 12.78 1.83 19.70
N LEU A 178 11.84 1.83 20.64
CA LEU A 178 11.36 3.02 21.31
C LEU A 178 12.50 3.84 21.96
N GLN A 179 13.43 3.19 22.67
CA GLN A 179 14.52 3.91 23.35
C GLN A 179 15.45 4.60 22.36
N SER A 180 15.90 3.90 21.33
CA SER A 180 16.77 4.48 20.29
C SER A 180 16.10 5.61 19.51
N ALA A 181 14.77 5.56 19.36
CA ALA A 181 14.01 6.64 18.73
C ALA A 181 13.95 7.88 19.61
N LEU A 182 13.74 7.71 20.92
CA LEU A 182 13.81 8.79 21.91
C LEU A 182 15.21 9.42 21.94
N ASP A 183 16.25 8.59 22.03
CA ASP A 183 17.65 9.05 22.08
C ASP A 183 18.02 9.86 20.83
N LEU A 184 17.63 9.37 19.63
CA LEU A 184 17.86 10.08 18.37
C LEU A 184 17.08 11.40 18.30
N ASN A 185 15.84 11.41 18.78
CA ASN A 185 15.01 12.61 18.79
C ASN A 185 15.63 13.69 19.70
N ASP A 186 16.05 13.31 20.91
CA ASP A 186 16.74 14.18 21.87
C ASP A 186 18.07 14.72 21.31
N GLU A 187 18.83 13.89 20.59
CA GLU A 187 20.10 14.28 19.99
C GLU A 187 19.92 15.36 18.91
N ILE A 188 18.89 15.25 18.07
CA ILE A 188 18.57 16.26 17.05
C ILE A 188 18.02 17.53 17.72
N LEU A 189 17.07 17.39 18.65
CA LEU A 189 16.40 18.50 19.33
C LEU A 189 17.33 19.34 20.22
N ARG A 190 18.49 18.79 20.61
CA ARG A 190 19.53 19.54 21.33
C ARG A 190 20.04 20.75 20.54
N TYR A 191 20.03 20.68 19.20
CA TYR A 191 20.64 21.68 18.33
C TYR A 191 19.66 22.33 17.34
N TRP A 192 18.51 21.70 17.10
CA TRP A 192 17.50 22.12 16.13
C TRP A 192 16.13 22.18 16.77
N ARG A 193 15.29 23.12 16.34
CA ARG A 193 13.90 23.20 16.79
C ARG A 193 13.01 22.30 15.94
N GLU A 194 11.90 21.84 16.51
CA GLU A 194 10.97 20.94 15.83
C GLU A 194 10.36 21.53 14.54
N ASP A 195 10.18 22.85 14.45
CA ASP A 195 9.73 23.55 13.23
C ASP A 195 10.75 23.54 12.08
N GLN A 196 12.00 23.13 12.36
CA GLN A 196 13.07 23.02 11.38
C GLN A 196 13.30 21.58 10.90
N ILE A 197 12.62 20.59 11.49
CA ILE A 197 12.91 19.16 11.28
C ILE A 197 11.80 18.51 10.45
N TYR A 198 12.20 17.87 9.36
CA TYR A 198 11.32 17.26 8.37
C TYR A 198 11.66 15.77 8.26
N ARG A 199 10.96 14.94 9.04
CA ARG A 199 11.16 13.47 9.07
C ARG A 199 10.36 12.80 7.95
N VAL A 200 11.07 12.19 7.01
CA VAL A 200 10.47 11.61 5.80
C VAL A 200 9.73 10.33 6.12
N ASP A 201 8.46 10.30 5.73
CA ASP A 201 7.73 9.08 5.41
C ASP A 201 7.19 9.23 3.98
N HIS A 202 7.81 8.53 3.02
CA HIS A 202 7.47 8.70 1.61
C HIS A 202 6.04 8.28 1.24
N TYR A 203 5.32 7.52 2.09
CA TYR A 203 3.89 7.26 1.85
C TYR A 203 3.07 8.54 2.01
N LEU A 204 3.45 9.45 2.91
CA LEU A 204 2.79 10.74 3.08
C LEU A 204 2.94 11.63 1.84
N GLY A 205 3.99 11.45 1.05
CA GLY A 205 4.20 12.14 -0.22
C GLY A 205 3.31 11.64 -1.36
N LYS A 206 2.60 10.51 -1.22
CA LYS A 206 1.74 9.96 -2.27
C LYS A 206 0.44 10.76 -2.37
N GLU A 207 0.07 11.14 -3.59
CA GLU A 207 -1.16 11.90 -3.88
C GLU A 207 -2.42 11.21 -3.33
N THR A 208 -2.52 9.89 -3.47
CA THR A 208 -3.64 9.10 -2.95
C THR A 208 -3.73 9.10 -1.41
N VAL A 209 -2.59 9.16 -0.72
CA VAL A 209 -2.55 9.25 0.75
C VAL A 209 -2.95 10.66 1.21
N GLN A 210 -2.49 11.70 0.51
CA GLN A 210 -2.91 13.08 0.79
C GLN A 210 -4.42 13.28 0.58
N ASN A 211 -4.98 12.63 -0.43
CA ASN A 211 -6.41 12.68 -0.69
C ASN A 211 -7.28 12.05 0.40
N LEU A 212 -6.73 11.24 1.31
CA LEU A 212 -7.49 10.76 2.47
C LEU A 212 -8.01 11.92 3.32
N LEU A 213 -7.20 12.97 3.51
CA LEU A 213 -7.60 14.18 4.23
C LEU A 213 -8.68 14.97 3.47
N ALA A 214 -8.43 15.22 2.18
CA ALA A 214 -9.35 15.95 1.32
C ALA A 214 -10.70 15.22 1.24
N PHE A 215 -10.68 13.90 1.04
CA PHE A 215 -11.89 13.10 0.98
C PHE A 215 -12.70 13.17 2.27
N ARG A 216 -12.07 12.96 3.43
CA ARG A 216 -12.78 12.95 4.72
C ARG A 216 -13.43 14.29 5.05
N PHE A 217 -12.69 15.38 4.90
CA PHE A 217 -13.13 16.67 5.44
C PHE A 217 -13.75 17.62 4.41
N ALA A 218 -13.61 17.37 3.10
CA ALA A 218 -14.33 18.15 2.08
C ALA A 218 -15.72 17.61 1.76
N ASN A 219 -16.01 16.35 2.09
CA ASN A 219 -17.27 15.69 1.73
C ASN A 219 -18.20 15.55 2.95
N GLY A 220 -19.09 16.52 3.11
CA GLY A 220 -20.06 16.53 4.22
C GLY A 220 -21.00 15.32 4.29
N MET A 221 -21.13 14.54 3.22
CA MET A 221 -21.92 13.30 3.22
C MET A 221 -21.24 12.14 3.97
N PHE A 222 -19.90 12.09 4.02
CA PHE A 222 -19.17 10.95 4.58
C PHE A 222 -18.83 11.13 6.07
N GLU A 223 -18.51 12.36 6.52
CA GLU A 223 -18.12 12.60 7.92
C GLU A 223 -19.17 12.13 8.95
N PRO A 224 -20.49 12.31 8.76
CA PRO A 224 -21.51 11.76 9.68
C PRO A 224 -21.50 10.23 9.80
N LEU A 225 -21.00 9.53 8.78
CA LEU A 225 -20.85 8.07 8.75
C LEU A 225 -19.52 7.61 9.35
N TRP A 226 -18.61 8.53 9.70
CA TRP A 226 -17.23 8.22 10.04
C TRP A 226 -16.99 7.92 11.52
N ASN A 227 -17.77 6.98 12.07
CA ASN A 227 -17.75 6.66 13.51
C ASN A 227 -18.28 5.25 13.80
N LYS A 228 -18.10 4.80 15.05
CA LYS A 228 -18.55 3.50 15.57
C LYS A 228 -20.02 3.18 15.40
N HIS A 229 -20.90 4.14 15.13
CA HIS A 229 -22.32 3.83 14.90
C HIS A 229 -22.57 3.28 13.49
N HIS A 230 -21.72 3.63 12.53
CA HIS A 230 -21.90 3.32 11.11
C HIS A 230 -20.80 2.41 10.56
N ILE A 231 -19.56 2.53 11.05
CA ILE A 231 -18.44 1.68 10.64
C ILE A 231 -18.43 0.41 11.50
N ASP A 232 -18.29 -0.73 10.84
CA ASP A 232 -18.12 -2.05 11.46
C ASP A 232 -16.64 -2.37 11.71
N ASN A 233 -15.79 -2.21 10.69
CA ASN A 233 -14.35 -2.43 10.78
C ASN A 233 -13.60 -1.63 9.71
N ILE A 234 -12.29 -1.46 9.92
CA ILE A 234 -11.37 -0.86 8.94
C ILE A 234 -10.23 -1.83 8.68
N GLN A 235 -9.83 -1.99 7.42
CA GLN A 235 -8.77 -2.90 7.00
C GLN A 235 -7.70 -2.14 6.21
N PHE A 236 -6.44 -2.28 6.59
CA PHE A 236 -5.29 -1.77 5.85
C PHE A 236 -4.51 -2.95 5.28
N ASN A 237 -4.47 -3.03 3.96
CA ASN A 237 -3.73 -4.04 3.23
C ASN A 237 -2.52 -3.38 2.59
N VAL A 238 -1.31 -3.79 2.96
CA VAL A 238 -0.08 -3.31 2.33
C VAL A 238 0.80 -4.49 1.93
N CYS A 239 0.48 -5.06 0.78
CA CYS A 239 1.08 -6.28 0.26
C CYS A 239 2.17 -5.96 -0.77
N GLU A 240 3.27 -6.69 -0.72
CA GLU A 240 4.33 -6.64 -1.73
C GLU A 240 4.51 -8.01 -2.38
N ALA A 241 4.43 -8.05 -3.71
CA ALA A 241 4.78 -9.24 -4.48
C ALA A 241 6.28 -9.56 -4.45
N VAL A 242 7.08 -8.52 -4.17
CA VAL A 242 8.53 -8.57 -4.18
C VAL A 242 9.04 -9.16 -2.86
N ASP A 243 10.10 -9.96 -2.95
CA ASP A 243 10.82 -10.52 -1.79
C ASP A 243 11.90 -9.55 -1.28
N VAL A 244 12.88 -10.03 -0.50
CA VAL A 244 13.93 -9.15 0.04
C VAL A 244 14.97 -8.70 -0.99
N GLN A 245 14.96 -9.23 -2.22
CA GLN A 245 15.79 -8.80 -3.37
C GLN A 245 17.26 -8.53 -3.04
N GLY A 246 17.95 -9.49 -2.39
CA GLY A 246 19.37 -9.36 -2.05
C GLY A 246 19.68 -8.33 -0.95
N ARG A 247 18.65 -7.83 -0.25
CA ARG A 247 18.79 -6.97 0.95
C ARG A 247 18.57 -7.77 2.24
N GLY A 248 18.87 -9.07 2.22
CA GLY A 248 18.66 -9.99 3.34
C GLY A 248 19.25 -9.46 4.64
N GLY A 249 20.55 -9.11 4.63
CA GLY A 249 21.24 -8.67 5.85
C GLY A 249 20.74 -7.36 6.46
N TYR A 250 20.18 -6.44 5.66
CA TYR A 250 19.49 -5.25 6.18
C TYR A 250 18.09 -5.61 6.70
N TYR A 251 17.34 -6.37 5.92
CA TYR A 251 15.95 -6.70 6.25
C TYR A 251 15.85 -7.57 7.50
N ASP A 252 16.83 -8.44 7.74
CA ASP A 252 16.90 -9.34 8.89
C ASP A 252 17.09 -8.59 10.23
N GLN A 253 17.45 -7.31 10.20
CA GLN A 253 17.50 -6.45 11.38
C GLN A 253 16.25 -5.58 11.55
N SER A 254 15.41 -5.50 10.50
CA SER A 254 14.22 -4.65 10.48
C SER A 254 12.95 -5.46 10.72
N GLY A 255 12.70 -6.47 9.89
CA GLY A 255 11.41 -7.15 9.79
C GLY A 255 10.29 -6.24 9.25
N VAL A 256 9.14 -6.85 8.90
CA VAL A 256 8.02 -6.09 8.33
C VAL A 256 7.40 -5.12 9.33
N LEU A 257 7.47 -5.41 10.63
CA LEU A 257 6.88 -4.54 11.65
C LEU A 257 7.58 -3.18 11.68
N ARG A 258 8.92 -3.14 11.58
CA ARG A 258 9.68 -1.87 11.51
C ARG A 258 9.69 -1.26 10.11
N ASP A 259 9.73 -2.09 9.06
CA ASP A 259 9.85 -1.59 7.69
C ASP A 259 8.57 -0.90 7.21
N MET A 260 7.39 -1.43 7.61
CA MET A 260 6.09 -1.06 7.06
C MET A 260 5.04 -0.64 8.10
N MET A 261 4.89 -1.39 9.19
CA MET A 261 3.77 -1.15 10.13
C MET A 261 4.01 0.09 10.99
N GLN A 262 5.17 0.15 11.66
CA GLN A 262 5.52 1.20 12.62
C GLN A 262 5.47 2.61 11.99
N ASN A 263 5.81 2.73 10.72
CA ASN A 263 5.82 4.00 9.99
C ASN A 263 4.56 4.15 9.13
N HIS A 264 4.58 3.62 7.91
CA HIS A 264 3.64 3.87 6.84
C HIS A 264 2.20 3.54 7.23
N MET A 265 1.97 2.38 7.85
CA MET A 265 0.61 1.97 8.21
C MET A 265 0.05 2.78 9.38
N PHE A 266 0.85 3.08 10.41
CA PHE A 266 0.40 3.95 11.51
C PHE A 266 0.18 5.39 11.05
N GLN A 267 0.95 5.89 10.08
CA GLN A 267 0.68 7.17 9.46
C GLN A 267 -0.64 7.18 8.69
N MET A 268 -0.92 6.19 7.84
CA MET A 268 -2.20 6.09 7.14
C MET A 268 -3.39 5.88 8.10
N LEU A 269 -3.20 5.07 9.15
CA LEU A 269 -4.14 4.90 10.25
C LEU A 269 -4.51 6.25 10.86
N SER A 270 -3.50 7.09 11.12
CA SER A 270 -3.71 8.42 11.69
C SER A 270 -4.59 9.31 10.82
N TYR A 271 -4.40 9.31 9.50
CA TYR A 271 -5.25 10.09 8.60
C TYR A 271 -6.68 9.59 8.49
N ILE A 272 -6.90 8.28 8.52
CA ILE A 272 -8.24 7.70 8.41
C ILE A 272 -9.03 7.90 9.72
N CYS A 273 -8.37 7.83 10.87
CA CYS A 273 -9.05 7.74 12.15
C CYS A 273 -9.00 9.03 12.99
N MET A 274 -8.12 10.01 12.70
CA MET A 274 -8.06 11.26 13.47
C MET A 274 -9.36 12.07 13.44
N GLU A 275 -9.57 12.94 14.42
CA GLU A 275 -10.69 13.89 14.41
C GLU A 275 -10.50 14.97 13.33
N PRO A 276 -11.57 15.68 12.93
CA PRO A 276 -11.46 16.87 12.09
C PRO A 276 -10.55 17.92 12.75
N PRO A 277 -9.46 18.34 12.08
CA PRO A 277 -8.57 19.35 12.62
C PRO A 277 -9.25 20.74 12.57
N GLY A 278 -8.86 21.63 13.48
CA GLY A 278 -9.42 23.00 13.54
C GLY A 278 -9.07 23.87 12.32
N SER A 279 -8.02 23.51 11.58
CA SER A 279 -7.59 24.13 10.32
C SER A 279 -6.76 23.14 9.50
N PHE A 280 -6.42 23.51 8.27
CA PHE A 280 -5.49 22.74 7.42
C PHE A 280 -4.02 23.11 7.67
N ASP A 281 -3.73 23.86 8.75
CA ASP A 281 -2.35 24.15 9.13
C ASP A 281 -1.63 22.88 9.58
N ALA A 282 -0.34 22.79 9.28
CA ALA A 282 0.47 21.59 9.55
C ALA A 282 0.35 21.11 11.01
N ASP A 283 0.41 22.01 11.99
CA ASP A 283 0.29 21.64 13.40
C ASP A 283 -1.12 21.19 13.79
N SER A 284 -2.18 21.79 13.23
CA SER A 284 -3.55 21.36 13.48
C SER A 284 -3.76 19.90 13.05
N ILE A 285 -3.24 19.53 11.88
CA ILE A 285 -3.28 18.16 11.37
C ILE A 285 -2.40 17.24 12.23
N ARG A 286 -1.15 17.61 12.49
CA ARG A 286 -0.21 16.78 13.27
C ARG A 286 -0.67 16.55 14.70
N ASN A 287 -1.35 17.52 15.32
CA ASN A 287 -1.93 17.39 16.65
C ASN A 287 -3.04 16.32 16.69
N GLU A 288 -3.96 16.32 15.72
CA GLU A 288 -5.03 15.30 15.68
C GLU A 288 -4.49 13.90 15.34
N LYS A 289 -3.44 13.81 14.51
CA LYS A 289 -2.72 12.55 14.28
C LYS A 289 -2.08 12.02 15.58
N ALA A 290 -1.42 12.88 16.35
CA ALA A 290 -0.70 12.48 17.57
C ALA A 290 -1.69 12.00 18.64
N LYS A 291 -2.73 12.80 18.87
CA LYS A 291 -3.85 12.47 19.78
C LYS A 291 -4.52 11.15 19.42
N LEU A 292 -4.65 10.84 18.13
CA LEU A 292 -5.16 9.53 17.72
C LEU A 292 -4.21 8.40 18.10
N LEU A 293 -2.93 8.49 17.72
CA LEU A 293 -1.96 7.42 17.99
C LEU A 293 -1.79 7.18 19.50
N GLU A 294 -1.84 8.24 20.32
CA GLU A 294 -1.89 8.14 21.78
C GLU A 294 -3.13 7.40 22.31
N SER A 295 -4.22 7.37 21.55
CA SER A 295 -5.45 6.65 21.88
C SER A 295 -5.45 5.20 21.38
N VAL A 296 -4.43 4.77 20.63
CA VAL A 296 -4.29 3.35 20.24
C VAL A 296 -3.91 2.55 21.48
N ARG A 297 -4.63 1.45 21.74
CA ARG A 297 -4.37 0.60 22.89
C ARG A 297 -2.97 0.00 22.83
N ILE A 298 -2.21 0.17 23.91
CA ILE A 298 -0.93 -0.51 24.10
C ILE A 298 -1.22 -1.90 24.68
N TYR A 299 -0.91 -2.94 23.92
CA TYR A 299 -1.23 -4.31 24.31
C TYR A 299 -0.29 -4.90 25.35
N THR A 300 -0.90 -5.69 26.24
CA THR A 300 -0.20 -6.63 27.12
C THR A 300 0.28 -7.87 26.34
N ASP A 301 1.17 -8.68 26.93
CA ASP A 301 1.70 -9.90 26.28
C ASP A 301 0.59 -10.85 25.77
N ASP A 302 -0.45 -11.08 26.58
CA ASP A 302 -1.57 -11.94 26.22
C ASP A 302 -2.41 -11.32 25.09
N GLU A 303 -2.64 -10.00 25.12
CA GLU A 303 -3.33 -9.30 24.03
C GLU A 303 -2.52 -9.31 22.73
N VAL A 304 -1.19 -9.23 22.78
CA VAL A 304 -0.34 -9.38 21.58
C VAL A 304 -0.51 -10.78 21.00
N ARG A 305 -0.45 -11.83 21.82
CA ARG A 305 -0.64 -13.22 21.38
C ARG A 305 -2.00 -13.44 20.70
N GLU A 306 -3.04 -12.79 21.19
CA GLU A 306 -4.40 -12.94 20.66
C GLU A 306 -4.66 -12.11 19.41
N ASN A 307 -4.08 -10.92 19.31
CA ASN A 307 -4.44 -9.91 18.32
C ASN A 307 -3.38 -9.68 17.24
N VAL A 308 -2.21 -10.33 17.33
CA VAL A 308 -1.10 -10.09 16.41
C VAL A 308 -0.54 -11.42 15.89
N VAL A 309 -0.32 -11.46 14.58
CA VAL A 309 0.19 -12.61 13.83
C VAL A 309 1.47 -12.18 13.12
N ARG A 310 2.45 -13.09 13.05
CA ARG A 310 3.63 -12.96 12.20
C ARG A 310 3.81 -14.17 11.30
N GLY A 311 4.51 -13.97 10.19
CA GLY A 311 4.86 -15.02 9.26
C GLY A 311 6.24 -14.83 8.62
N GLN A 312 6.75 -15.91 8.08
CA GLN A 312 7.98 -15.95 7.28
C GLN A 312 7.77 -16.79 6.02
N TYR A 313 8.14 -16.27 4.85
CA TYR A 313 7.90 -16.97 3.58
C TYR A 313 8.84 -18.17 3.41
N GLY A 314 8.28 -19.29 2.95
CA GLY A 314 9.00 -20.50 2.58
C GLY A 314 9.47 -20.50 1.12
N PRO A 315 10.21 -21.54 0.70
CA PRO A 315 10.66 -21.69 -0.69
C PRO A 315 9.49 -21.80 -1.67
N SER A 316 9.75 -21.51 -2.94
CA SER A 316 8.81 -21.79 -4.04
C SER A 316 9.36 -22.85 -4.97
N TYR A 317 8.46 -23.67 -5.50
CA TYR A 317 8.72 -24.71 -6.48
C TYR A 317 7.92 -24.39 -7.76
N ASP A 318 8.44 -24.77 -8.92
CA ASP A 318 7.73 -24.65 -10.20
C ASP A 318 6.70 -25.79 -10.39
N ASP A 319 5.94 -25.72 -11.49
CA ASP A 319 4.93 -26.72 -11.91
C ASP A 319 5.49 -28.16 -12.05
N GLN A 320 6.82 -28.33 -12.07
CA GLN A 320 7.50 -29.62 -12.16
C GLN A 320 8.04 -30.08 -10.80
N GLY A 321 7.77 -29.32 -9.74
CA GLY A 321 8.27 -29.54 -8.39
C GLY A 321 9.75 -29.19 -8.23
N ALA A 322 10.38 -28.56 -9.22
CA ALA A 322 11.76 -28.11 -9.15
C ALA A 322 11.87 -26.84 -8.31
N PHE A 323 12.95 -26.73 -7.54
CA PHE A 323 13.24 -25.54 -6.75
C PHE A 323 13.31 -24.30 -7.66
N SER A 324 12.47 -23.30 -7.37
CA SER A 324 12.40 -22.06 -8.14
C SER A 324 13.06 -20.90 -7.40
N LYS A 325 12.71 -20.69 -6.13
CA LYS A 325 13.30 -19.63 -5.28
C LYS A 325 13.48 -20.07 -3.82
N PRO A 326 14.52 -19.57 -3.12
CA PRO A 326 14.82 -19.90 -1.73
C PRO A 326 13.71 -19.49 -0.76
N GLY A 327 13.60 -20.13 0.41
CA GLY A 327 12.84 -19.56 1.53
C GLY A 327 13.59 -18.38 2.14
N TYR A 328 12.97 -17.60 3.03
CA TYR A 328 13.64 -16.41 3.59
C TYR A 328 14.99 -16.71 4.26
N ARG A 329 15.07 -17.80 5.03
CA ARG A 329 16.31 -18.27 5.69
C ARG A 329 17.38 -18.78 4.73
N ASP A 330 17.02 -19.07 3.49
CA ASP A 330 17.91 -19.52 2.44
C ASP A 330 18.30 -18.38 1.47
N GLU A 331 17.85 -17.14 1.74
CA GLU A 331 18.23 -15.96 0.96
C GLU A 331 19.66 -15.51 1.30
N ASP A 332 20.29 -14.84 0.33
CA ASP A 332 21.62 -14.27 0.54
C ASP A 332 21.62 -13.27 1.72
N ASP A 333 22.66 -13.38 2.56
CA ASP A 333 22.90 -12.56 3.74
C ASP A 333 21.80 -12.62 4.83
N VAL A 334 21.00 -13.69 4.89
CA VAL A 334 20.04 -13.94 5.99
C VAL A 334 20.58 -15.02 6.94
N ASP A 335 20.33 -14.87 8.25
CA ASP A 335 20.65 -15.92 9.22
C ASP A 335 19.78 -17.17 8.94
N PRO A 336 20.36 -18.37 8.74
CA PRO A 336 19.59 -19.61 8.57
C PRO A 336 18.63 -19.92 9.73
N GLU A 337 18.89 -19.39 10.93
CA GLU A 337 18.03 -19.49 12.11
C GLU A 337 17.22 -18.21 12.36
N SER A 338 17.12 -17.34 11.36
CA SER A 338 16.42 -16.06 11.46
C SER A 338 14.99 -16.23 11.98
N LYS A 339 14.65 -15.37 12.93
CA LYS A 339 13.34 -15.23 13.55
C LYS A 339 12.57 -14.02 13.00
N THR A 340 13.14 -13.35 12.01
CA THR A 340 12.61 -12.11 11.46
C THR A 340 11.35 -12.39 10.65
N GLU A 341 10.31 -11.61 10.92
CA GLU A 341 9.05 -11.69 10.23
C GLU A 341 9.10 -10.99 8.87
N THR A 342 8.65 -11.71 7.83
CA THR A 342 8.44 -11.15 6.48
C THR A 342 6.97 -10.81 6.23
N PHE A 343 6.08 -11.20 7.16
CA PHE A 343 4.66 -10.89 7.18
C PHE A 343 4.21 -10.59 8.60
N ALA A 344 3.27 -9.67 8.76
CA ALA A 344 2.57 -9.41 10.00
C ALA A 344 1.11 -9.04 9.74
N ALA A 345 0.23 -9.42 10.67
CA ALA A 345 -1.14 -8.92 10.73
C ALA A 345 -1.48 -8.55 12.18
N ALA A 346 -2.21 -7.46 12.39
CA ALA A 346 -2.56 -6.98 13.72
C ALA A 346 -4.02 -6.48 13.74
N LYS A 347 -4.77 -6.84 14.76
CA LYS A 347 -6.03 -6.21 15.13
C LYS A 347 -5.72 -5.16 16.18
N LEU A 348 -5.92 -3.88 15.88
CA LEU A 348 -5.77 -2.76 16.81
C LEU A 348 -7.12 -2.29 17.35
N GLN A 349 -7.09 -1.67 18.53
CA GLN A 349 -8.21 -0.95 19.14
C GLN A 349 -7.81 0.50 19.38
N ILE A 350 -8.75 1.42 19.16
CA ILE A 350 -8.57 2.85 19.46
C ILE A 350 -9.57 3.20 20.57
N ASP A 351 -9.03 3.50 21.75
CA ASP A 351 -9.79 3.75 22.98
C ASP A 351 -10.23 5.23 23.07
N ASN A 352 -11.06 5.64 22.12
CA ASN A 352 -11.70 6.96 22.12
C ASN A 352 -13.18 6.90 21.75
N TRP A 353 -13.90 8.02 21.94
CA TRP A 353 -15.35 8.08 21.73
C TRP A 353 -15.79 7.67 20.31
N ARG A 354 -15.00 8.00 19.29
CA ARG A 354 -15.33 7.76 17.87
C ARG A 354 -15.17 6.30 17.48
N TRP A 355 -14.15 5.62 17.99
CA TRP A 355 -13.70 4.31 17.52
C TRP A 355 -13.84 3.16 18.51
N GLU A 356 -14.28 3.42 19.74
CA GLU A 356 -14.51 2.39 20.74
C GLU A 356 -15.33 1.20 20.18
N GLY A 357 -14.74 0.01 20.24
CA GLY A 357 -15.34 -1.25 19.77
C GLY A 357 -15.25 -1.50 18.26
N VAL A 358 -14.69 -0.58 17.47
CA VAL A 358 -14.42 -0.78 16.05
C VAL A 358 -13.00 -1.37 15.89
N PRO A 359 -12.86 -2.63 15.46
CA PRO A 359 -11.55 -3.20 15.21
C PRO A 359 -10.93 -2.64 13.93
N ILE A 360 -9.62 -2.40 14.01
CA ILE A 360 -8.81 -1.97 12.88
C ILE A 360 -7.80 -3.07 12.56
N TYR A 361 -7.93 -3.68 11.40
CA TYR A 361 -7.06 -4.75 10.94
C TYR A 361 -5.97 -4.18 10.05
N LEU A 362 -4.72 -4.50 10.37
CA LEU A 362 -3.54 -4.14 9.59
C LEU A 362 -2.92 -5.44 9.08
N ARG A 363 -2.57 -5.55 7.81
CA ARG A 363 -1.66 -6.60 7.32
C ARG A 363 -0.64 -6.06 6.34
N SER A 364 0.58 -6.58 6.45
CA SER A 364 1.64 -6.31 5.48
C SER A 364 2.58 -7.49 5.38
N GLY A 365 3.16 -7.68 4.20
CA GLY A 365 4.17 -8.70 4.01
C GLY A 365 4.81 -8.68 2.64
N LYS A 366 5.93 -9.40 2.55
CA LYS A 366 6.73 -9.61 1.34
C LYS A 366 6.49 -10.98 0.74
N ALA A 367 6.83 -11.09 -0.54
CA ALA A 367 6.59 -12.27 -1.35
C ALA A 367 5.14 -12.75 -1.25
N LEU A 368 4.20 -11.81 -1.19
CA LEU A 368 2.78 -12.09 -1.27
C LEU A 368 2.34 -12.21 -2.72
N TRP A 369 1.10 -12.64 -2.95
CA TRP A 369 0.63 -12.92 -4.31
C TRP A 369 0.75 -11.72 -5.25
N LYS A 370 0.38 -10.54 -4.75
CA LYS A 370 0.40 -9.31 -5.55
C LYS A 370 0.79 -8.09 -4.72
N ARG A 371 1.26 -7.07 -5.43
CA ARG A 371 1.46 -5.74 -4.85
C ARG A 371 0.11 -5.04 -4.75
N GLY A 372 -0.20 -4.52 -3.57
CA GLY A 372 -1.44 -3.79 -3.30
C GLY A 372 -1.30 -2.93 -2.06
N THR A 373 -1.86 -1.73 -2.10
CA THR A 373 -2.00 -0.87 -0.93
C THR A 373 -3.41 -0.32 -0.93
N GLU A 374 -4.25 -0.88 -0.07
CA GLU A 374 -5.67 -0.57 -0.01
C GLU A 374 -6.11 -0.31 1.42
N ILE A 375 -7.04 0.64 1.58
CA ILE A 375 -7.72 0.90 2.85
C ILE A 375 -9.21 0.65 2.63
N VAL A 376 -9.78 -0.28 3.38
CA VAL A 376 -11.18 -0.70 3.27
C VAL A 376 -11.91 -0.24 4.53
N ILE A 377 -12.99 0.51 4.34
CA ILE A 377 -13.91 0.90 5.39
C ILE A 377 -15.20 0.14 5.17
N GLU A 378 -15.50 -0.81 6.07
CA GLU A 378 -16.72 -1.60 6.00
C GLU A 378 -17.79 -1.01 6.93
N PHE A 379 -18.95 -0.69 6.37
CA PHE A 379 -20.09 -0.14 7.10
C PHE A 379 -20.96 -1.27 7.69
N LYS A 380 -21.64 -0.97 8.80
CA LYS A 380 -22.59 -1.89 9.42
C LYS A 380 -23.76 -2.19 8.49
N LYS A 381 -24.23 -3.44 8.56
CA LYS A 381 -25.36 -3.91 7.76
C LYS A 381 -26.67 -3.27 8.24
N PRO A 382 -27.57 -2.88 7.32
CA PRO A 382 -28.91 -2.44 7.70
C PRO A 382 -29.78 -3.60 8.24
N PRO A 383 -30.84 -3.31 9.01
CA PRO A 383 -31.77 -4.33 9.47
C PRO A 383 -32.49 -5.05 8.32
N VAL A 384 -32.40 -6.39 8.29
CA VAL A 384 -32.96 -7.23 7.21
C VAL A 384 -34.49 -7.22 7.16
N LYS A 385 -35.15 -6.87 8.28
CA LYS A 385 -36.60 -7.01 8.46
C LYS A 385 -37.45 -6.28 7.41
N MET A 386 -36.94 -5.18 6.83
CA MET A 386 -37.63 -4.43 5.77
C MET A 386 -37.84 -5.24 4.49
N PHE A 387 -36.98 -6.23 4.23
CA PHE A 387 -37.01 -7.07 3.04
C PHE A 387 -37.75 -8.41 3.28
N GLN A 388 -38.44 -8.58 4.41
CA GLN A 388 -39.27 -9.76 4.65
C GLN A 388 -40.38 -9.89 3.59
N GLY A 389 -40.50 -11.08 3.00
CA GLY A 389 -41.43 -11.35 1.88
C GLY A 389 -40.84 -11.04 0.50
N THR A 390 -39.63 -10.51 0.42
CA THR A 390 -38.81 -10.51 -0.80
C THR A 390 -37.85 -11.71 -0.74
N GLY A 391 -37.37 -12.23 -1.87
CA GLY A 391 -36.36 -13.31 -1.89
C GLY A 391 -34.97 -12.91 -1.36
N ILE A 392 -34.88 -11.82 -0.59
CA ILE A 392 -33.63 -11.25 -0.06
C ILE A 392 -33.45 -11.75 1.37
N GLU A 393 -32.64 -12.80 1.52
CA GLU A 393 -32.37 -13.41 2.82
C GLU A 393 -31.19 -12.78 3.56
N HIS A 394 -30.27 -12.12 2.83
CA HIS A 394 -29.04 -11.56 3.37
C HIS A 394 -28.67 -10.24 2.69
N LEU A 395 -28.39 -9.22 3.51
CA LEU A 395 -27.82 -7.94 3.07
C LEU A 395 -26.32 -7.95 3.30
N THR A 396 -25.57 -7.38 2.36
CA THR A 396 -24.13 -7.18 2.50
C THR A 396 -23.83 -5.80 3.08
N SER A 397 -22.66 -5.66 3.67
CA SER A 397 -22.12 -4.38 4.10
C SER A 397 -21.86 -3.48 2.90
N ASN A 398 -22.03 -2.17 3.07
CA ASN A 398 -21.42 -1.22 2.13
C ASN A 398 -19.93 -1.13 2.44
N ARG A 399 -19.11 -0.84 1.42
CA ARG A 399 -17.67 -0.67 1.59
C ARG A 399 -17.19 0.55 0.84
N LEU A 400 -16.28 1.29 1.44
CA LEU A 400 -15.53 2.34 0.79
C LEU A 400 -14.06 1.89 0.74
N VAL A 401 -13.49 1.83 -0.45
CA VAL A 401 -12.14 1.34 -0.70
C VAL A 401 -11.30 2.47 -1.27
N PHE A 402 -10.19 2.77 -0.61
CA PHE A 402 -9.15 3.66 -1.12
C PHE A 402 -8.03 2.83 -1.71
N HIS A 403 -7.86 2.93 -3.03
CA HIS A 403 -6.77 2.30 -3.77
C HIS A 403 -5.59 3.28 -3.79
N ILE A 404 -4.53 2.98 -3.03
CA ILE A 404 -3.36 3.86 -2.86
C ILE A 404 -2.33 3.61 -3.97
N GLN A 405 -2.01 2.34 -4.24
CA GLN A 405 -1.12 1.88 -5.31
C GLN A 405 -1.28 0.35 -5.51
N PRO A 406 -0.98 -0.21 -6.69
CA PRO A 406 -0.58 0.46 -7.93
C PRO A 406 -1.75 1.19 -8.61
N PHE A 407 -2.97 0.69 -8.43
CA PHE A 407 -4.18 1.37 -8.85
C PHE A 407 -4.46 2.53 -7.90
N GLN A 408 -4.77 3.70 -8.46
CA GLN A 408 -5.01 4.92 -7.72
C GLN A 408 -6.46 5.34 -7.94
N GLY A 409 -7.27 5.25 -6.89
CA GLY A 409 -8.70 5.48 -7.01
C GLY A 409 -9.48 5.32 -5.71
N ILE A 410 -10.78 5.57 -5.81
CA ILE A 410 -11.73 5.39 -4.71
C ILE A 410 -12.94 4.64 -5.25
N GLU A 411 -13.40 3.63 -4.52
CA GLU A 411 -14.52 2.79 -4.92
C GLU A 411 -15.53 2.69 -3.77
N LEU A 412 -16.80 2.95 -4.06
CA LEU A 412 -17.91 2.75 -3.14
C LEU A 412 -18.75 1.57 -3.61
N LEU A 413 -18.81 0.53 -2.78
CA LEU A 413 -19.56 -0.68 -3.02
C LEU A 413 -20.86 -0.69 -2.23
N PHE A 414 -21.99 -0.84 -2.92
CA PHE A 414 -23.32 -0.83 -2.33
C PHE A 414 -24.30 -1.77 -3.06
N GLN A 415 -25.54 -1.84 -2.59
CA GLN A 415 -26.58 -2.70 -3.17
C GLN A 415 -27.55 -1.86 -4.00
N ALA A 416 -27.89 -2.34 -5.20
CA ALA A 416 -28.92 -1.76 -6.06
C ALA A 416 -29.96 -2.81 -6.47
N LYS A 417 -31.16 -2.35 -6.83
CA LYS A 417 -32.21 -3.25 -7.34
C LYS A 417 -31.86 -3.69 -8.76
N THR A 418 -31.81 -5.00 -8.98
CA THR A 418 -31.68 -5.56 -10.33
C THR A 418 -32.89 -5.13 -11.19
N PRO A 419 -32.68 -4.56 -12.39
CA PRO A 419 -33.77 -4.24 -13.31
C PRO A 419 -34.64 -5.47 -13.59
N GLY A 420 -35.95 -5.37 -13.41
CA GLY A 420 -36.85 -6.52 -13.53
C GLY A 420 -38.10 -6.42 -12.66
N PRO A 421 -39.05 -7.36 -12.81
CA PRO A 421 -40.34 -7.34 -12.10
C PRO A 421 -40.23 -7.77 -10.63
N THR A 422 -39.17 -8.45 -10.23
CA THR A 422 -38.95 -8.95 -8.86
C THR A 422 -38.07 -8.00 -8.05
N MET A 423 -38.20 -8.07 -6.72
CA MET A 423 -37.34 -7.34 -5.79
C MET A 423 -36.10 -8.18 -5.46
N GLN A 424 -35.05 -8.00 -6.25
CA GLN A 424 -33.74 -8.61 -6.07
C GLN A 424 -32.67 -7.51 -5.97
N LEU A 425 -31.62 -7.78 -5.21
CA LEU A 425 -30.49 -6.87 -5.01
C LEU A 425 -29.22 -7.47 -5.58
N GLN A 426 -28.41 -6.61 -6.20
CA GLN A 426 -27.09 -6.90 -6.70
C GLN A 426 -26.10 -5.90 -6.08
N SER A 427 -24.89 -6.39 -5.80
CA SER A 427 -23.76 -5.52 -5.47
C SER A 427 -23.32 -4.75 -6.70
N VAL A 428 -23.23 -3.43 -6.58
CA VAL A 428 -22.73 -2.53 -7.62
C VAL A 428 -21.69 -1.60 -7.02
N ASP A 429 -20.84 -1.04 -7.87
CA ASP A 429 -19.82 -0.08 -7.49
C ASP A 429 -20.05 1.31 -8.12
N MET A 430 -19.55 2.33 -7.45
CA MET A 430 -19.21 3.63 -8.04
C MET A 430 -17.72 3.82 -7.88
N SER A 431 -17.01 3.99 -8.98
CA SER A 431 -15.55 4.09 -9.01
C SER A 431 -15.07 5.46 -9.53
N PHE A 432 -13.97 5.91 -8.94
CA PHE A 432 -13.22 7.09 -9.33
C PHE A 432 -11.75 6.69 -9.53
N ASN A 433 -11.20 6.97 -10.71
CA ASN A 433 -9.81 6.67 -11.06
C ASN A 433 -9.02 7.96 -11.30
N TYR A 434 -7.81 8.04 -10.73
CA TYR A 434 -6.94 9.20 -10.93
C TYR A 434 -6.49 9.39 -12.37
N GLY A 435 -6.15 8.30 -13.07
CA GLY A 435 -5.68 8.35 -14.46
C GLY A 435 -6.72 8.90 -15.45
N ASP A 436 -8.00 8.69 -15.17
CA ASP A 436 -9.10 9.19 -16.01
C ASP A 436 -9.42 10.65 -15.70
N ALA A 437 -9.35 11.03 -14.42
CA ALA A 437 -9.76 12.34 -13.95
C ALA A 437 -8.66 13.42 -14.03
N PHE A 438 -7.39 13.03 -13.89
CA PHE A 438 -6.26 13.94 -13.77
C PHE A 438 -5.11 13.57 -14.70
N LYS A 439 -4.57 14.57 -15.41
CA LYS A 439 -3.37 14.44 -16.25
C LYS A 439 -2.11 14.87 -15.51
N ALA A 440 -1.84 14.28 -14.34
CA ALA A 440 -0.65 14.60 -13.55
C ALA A 440 0.36 13.45 -13.61
N SER A 441 1.61 13.75 -13.98
CA SER A 441 2.72 12.79 -14.01
C SER A 441 3.56 12.93 -12.74
N ARG A 442 3.06 12.41 -11.62
CA ARG A 442 3.78 12.44 -10.34
C ARG A 442 3.86 11.04 -9.78
N TYR A 443 5.08 10.59 -9.47
CA TYR A 443 5.32 9.16 -9.25
C TYR A 443 6.17 8.85 -8.02
N THR A 444 7.11 9.72 -7.61
CA THR A 444 8.05 9.35 -6.54
C THR A 444 7.57 9.76 -5.15
N GLY A 445 6.75 10.80 -5.05
CA GLY A 445 6.27 11.41 -3.80
C GLY A 445 7.29 12.35 -3.15
N TYR A 446 8.58 12.17 -3.41
CA TYR A 446 9.66 13.03 -2.92
C TYR A 446 9.59 14.45 -3.50
N GLU A 447 9.10 14.62 -4.73
CA GLU A 447 8.92 15.94 -5.33
C GLU A 447 7.97 16.83 -4.51
N VAL A 448 6.88 16.24 -4.01
CA VAL A 448 5.91 16.97 -3.18
C VAL A 448 6.49 17.28 -1.81
N MET A 449 7.26 16.35 -1.23
CA MET A 449 7.90 16.55 0.06
C MET A 449 8.99 17.63 0.00
N LEU A 450 9.87 17.61 -1.00
CA LEU A 450 10.90 18.64 -1.20
C LEU A 450 10.26 20.02 -1.40
N TYR A 451 9.19 20.08 -2.21
CA TYR A 451 8.43 21.31 -2.42
C TYR A 451 7.78 21.80 -1.11
N ALA A 452 7.07 20.95 -0.37
CA ALA A 452 6.46 21.29 0.90
C ALA A 452 7.49 21.80 1.93
N CYS A 453 8.62 21.09 2.05
CA CYS A 453 9.71 21.51 2.94
C CYS A 453 10.31 22.86 2.53
N SER A 454 10.45 23.15 1.24
CA SER A 454 10.92 24.47 0.78
C SER A 454 9.95 25.60 1.13
N ARG A 455 8.65 25.32 1.19
CA ARG A 455 7.59 26.26 1.54
C ARG A 455 7.32 26.34 3.05
N GLY A 456 7.97 25.50 3.85
CA GLY A 456 7.78 25.44 5.30
C GLY A 456 6.58 24.62 5.74
N ASP A 457 5.95 23.88 4.84
CA ASP A 457 4.80 23.04 5.15
C ASP A 457 5.27 21.68 5.68
N ALA A 458 5.01 21.43 6.96
CA ALA A 458 5.37 20.19 7.65
C ALA A 458 4.23 19.16 7.69
N THR A 459 3.11 19.39 7.00
CA THR A 459 1.93 18.49 7.01
C THR A 459 2.28 17.06 6.61
N LEU A 460 3.17 16.90 5.63
CA LEU A 460 3.58 15.62 5.06
C LEU A 460 4.74 14.95 5.82
N PHE A 461 5.11 15.47 7.00
CA PHE A 461 6.29 15.02 7.75
C PHE A 461 5.91 14.58 9.16
N SER A 462 6.61 13.55 9.65
CA SER A 462 6.38 13.04 10.99
C SER A 462 7.03 13.95 12.04
N ARG A 463 6.24 14.42 13.00
CA ARG A 463 6.73 15.13 14.19
C ARG A 463 7.29 14.13 15.20
N GLY A 464 8.20 14.55 16.07
CA GLY A 464 8.88 13.65 17.02
C GLY A 464 7.91 12.84 17.89
N ASP A 465 6.88 13.50 18.42
CA ASP A 465 5.82 12.88 19.21
C ASP A 465 5.01 11.81 18.44
N LEU A 466 4.75 12.01 17.15
CA LEU A 466 4.12 11.02 16.27
C LEU A 466 4.98 9.76 16.12
N VAL A 467 6.29 9.95 15.93
CA VAL A 467 7.26 8.84 15.81
C VAL A 467 7.33 8.07 17.13
N GLU A 468 7.37 8.76 18.26
CA GLU A 468 7.37 8.14 19.58
C GLU A 468 6.08 7.38 19.87
N ALA A 469 4.91 7.96 19.57
CA ALA A 469 3.63 7.30 19.76
C ALA A 469 3.53 6.01 18.93
N ALA A 470 3.98 6.06 17.67
CA ALA A 470 4.08 4.88 16.81
C ALA A 470 4.99 3.79 17.41
N TRP A 471 6.15 4.18 17.99
CA TRP A 471 7.03 3.23 18.68
C TRP A 471 6.44 2.67 19.97
N ARG A 472 5.68 3.45 20.75
CA ARG A 472 4.98 2.95 21.94
C ARG A 472 4.00 1.84 21.59
N ILE A 473 3.32 1.93 20.43
CA ILE A 473 2.43 0.88 19.93
C ILE A 473 3.23 -0.34 19.46
N ALA A 474 4.33 -0.14 18.73
CA ALA A 474 5.10 -1.25 18.14
C ALA A 474 5.99 -2.00 19.14
N GLN A 475 6.47 -1.35 20.20
CA GLN A 475 7.45 -1.93 21.12
C GLN A 475 6.96 -3.21 21.82
N PRO A 476 5.74 -3.28 22.39
CA PRO A 476 5.26 -4.51 23.03
C PRO A 476 5.16 -5.70 22.06
N LEU A 477 4.87 -5.44 20.77
CA LEU A 477 4.82 -6.48 19.74
C LEU A 477 6.21 -7.07 19.50
N LEU A 478 7.23 -6.20 19.42
CA LEU A 478 8.62 -6.60 19.28
C LEU A 478 9.11 -7.40 20.49
N ASP A 479 8.84 -6.89 21.70
CA ASP A 479 9.26 -7.52 22.96
C ASP A 479 8.65 -8.92 23.09
N HIS A 480 7.35 -9.06 22.79
CA HIS A 480 6.67 -10.36 22.79
C HIS A 480 7.32 -11.33 21.81
N TRP A 481 7.60 -10.89 20.58
CA TRP A 481 8.16 -11.72 19.52
C TRP A 481 9.59 -12.15 19.77
N GLU A 482 10.39 -11.31 20.43
CA GLU A 482 11.73 -11.65 20.89
C GLU A 482 11.69 -12.71 22.01
N ALA A 483 10.75 -12.57 22.96
CA ALA A 483 10.57 -13.50 24.06
C ALA A 483 9.96 -14.86 23.65
N THR A 484 9.18 -14.90 22.56
CA THR A 484 8.45 -16.10 22.13
C THR A 484 8.81 -16.57 20.72
N PRO A 485 10.06 -16.96 20.38
CA PRO A 485 10.45 -17.29 19.01
C PRO A 485 9.49 -18.20 18.23
N ALA A 486 9.19 -17.87 16.97
CA ALA A 486 8.25 -18.62 16.16
C ALA A 486 8.82 -20.01 15.80
N ALA A 487 8.25 -21.06 16.39
CA ALA A 487 8.61 -22.43 16.08
C ALA A 487 8.15 -22.87 14.68
N GLU A 488 7.15 -22.20 14.11
CA GLU A 488 6.47 -22.62 12.88
C GLU A 488 7.05 -21.98 11.60
N PHE A 489 8.13 -21.19 11.69
CA PHE A 489 8.72 -20.59 10.49
C PHE A 489 9.51 -21.60 9.64
N PRO A 490 9.39 -21.54 8.30
CA PRO A 490 8.46 -20.70 7.52
C PRO A 490 7.02 -21.23 7.54
N ASN A 491 6.04 -20.32 7.65
CA ASN A 491 4.62 -20.67 7.85
C ASN A 491 3.68 -20.16 6.74
N TYR A 492 4.20 -19.58 5.67
CA TYR A 492 3.43 -19.29 4.46
C TYR A 492 4.29 -19.46 3.21
N SER A 493 3.69 -19.88 2.11
CA SER A 493 4.42 -19.98 0.83
C SER A 493 4.58 -18.61 0.20
N ARG A 494 5.68 -18.37 -0.52
CA ARG A 494 5.80 -17.23 -1.46
C ARG A 494 4.57 -17.14 -2.34
N ASN A 495 4.25 -15.97 -2.88
CA ASN A 495 3.06 -15.59 -3.65
C ASN A 495 1.71 -16.15 -3.15
N SER A 496 1.59 -16.44 -1.84
CA SER A 496 0.29 -16.61 -1.17
C SER A 496 -0.14 -15.28 -0.56
N TRP A 497 -1.29 -15.27 0.11
CA TRP A 497 -1.79 -14.10 0.84
C TRP A 497 -1.30 -13.98 2.29
N GLY A 498 -0.41 -14.88 2.70
CA GLY A 498 0.14 -14.95 4.06
C GLY A 498 -0.33 -16.19 4.83
N PRO A 499 0.03 -16.31 6.11
CA PRO A 499 -0.24 -17.48 6.92
C PRO A 499 -1.73 -17.62 7.26
N LYS A 500 -2.20 -18.85 7.46
CA LYS A 500 -3.59 -19.17 7.83
C LYS A 500 -4.08 -18.39 9.05
N SER A 501 -3.22 -18.22 10.05
CA SER A 501 -3.52 -17.48 11.28
C SER A 501 -3.92 -16.02 11.04
N ALA A 502 -3.50 -15.40 9.92
CA ALA A 502 -3.91 -14.04 9.57
C ALA A 502 -5.40 -13.96 9.18
N TYR A 503 -5.98 -15.04 8.64
CA TYR A 503 -7.41 -15.13 8.34
C TYR A 503 -8.21 -15.41 9.61
N GLU A 504 -7.75 -16.37 10.41
CA GLU A 504 -8.36 -16.75 11.68
C GLU A 504 -8.51 -15.54 12.62
N LEU A 505 -7.59 -14.58 12.55
CA LEU A 505 -7.65 -13.32 13.30
C LEU A 505 -8.98 -12.55 13.11
N LEU A 506 -9.50 -12.48 11.89
CA LEU A 506 -10.75 -11.77 11.58
C LEU A 506 -11.96 -12.69 11.77
N GLU A 507 -11.82 -13.99 11.48
CA GLU A 507 -12.89 -14.97 11.61
C GLU A 507 -13.36 -15.14 13.05
N ARG A 508 -12.47 -14.96 14.03
CA ARG A 508 -12.81 -14.89 15.47
C ARG A 508 -13.88 -13.84 15.77
N ASP A 509 -13.92 -12.76 14.99
CA ASP A 509 -14.92 -11.70 15.11
C ASP A 509 -16.09 -11.85 14.12
N GLY A 510 -16.17 -12.97 13.38
CA GLY A 510 -17.14 -13.19 12.31
C GLY A 510 -16.90 -12.33 11.06
N ARG A 511 -15.67 -11.84 10.88
CA ARG A 511 -15.25 -10.95 9.78
C ARG A 511 -14.24 -11.67 8.87
N ARG A 512 -13.92 -11.03 7.75
CA ARG A 512 -12.97 -11.55 6.74
C ARG A 512 -12.21 -10.41 6.08
N TRP A 513 -11.01 -10.72 5.59
CA TRP A 513 -10.27 -9.80 4.74
C TRP A 513 -11.06 -9.55 3.45
N PHE A 514 -11.17 -8.29 3.07
CA PHE A 514 -11.64 -7.91 1.74
C PHE A 514 -10.44 -7.95 0.79
N GLU A 515 -10.37 -9.02 0.00
CA GLU A 515 -9.38 -9.14 -1.07
C GLU A 515 -9.83 -8.33 -2.27
N VAL A 516 -9.15 -7.21 -2.52
CA VAL A 516 -9.33 -6.46 -3.75
C VAL A 516 -8.72 -7.30 -4.86
N VAL A 517 -9.53 -8.01 -5.63
CA VAL A 517 -9.08 -8.67 -6.87
C VAL A 517 -9.23 -7.65 -8.00
N THR A 518 -8.20 -7.46 -8.81
CA THR A 518 -8.25 -6.48 -9.92
C THR A 518 -8.67 -7.19 -11.20
N PRO A 519 -9.34 -6.52 -12.15
CA PRO A 519 -9.78 -7.12 -13.41
C PRO A 519 -8.67 -7.89 -14.14
N ASP A 520 -7.43 -7.39 -14.12
CA ASP A 520 -6.28 -8.02 -14.78
C ASP A 520 -6.04 -9.45 -14.32
N VAL A 521 -6.29 -9.75 -13.03
CA VAL A 521 -6.15 -11.09 -12.47
C VAL A 521 -7.15 -12.06 -13.10
N LEU A 522 -8.40 -11.61 -13.24
CA LEU A 522 -9.41 -12.48 -13.83
C LEU A 522 -9.12 -12.66 -15.31
N GLU A 523 -8.68 -11.62 -16.02
CA GLU A 523 -8.33 -11.70 -17.45
C GLU A 523 -7.23 -12.73 -17.79
N GLU A 524 -6.35 -13.08 -16.84
CA GLU A 524 -5.38 -14.17 -17.01
C GLU A 524 -6.06 -15.55 -17.12
N SER A 525 -7.25 -15.72 -16.53
CA SER A 525 -8.03 -16.94 -16.71
C SER A 525 -8.65 -16.97 -18.12
N PRO A 526 -8.47 -18.06 -18.88
CA PRO A 526 -9.04 -18.20 -20.23
C PRO A 526 -10.54 -17.92 -20.32
N MET A 527 -11.27 -18.11 -19.23
CA MET A 527 -12.72 -17.94 -19.13
C MET A 527 -13.18 -16.48 -19.05
N PHE A 528 -12.34 -15.61 -18.49
CA PHE A 528 -12.64 -14.20 -18.26
C PHE A 528 -11.91 -13.29 -19.26
N LYS A 529 -11.08 -13.88 -20.14
CA LYS A 529 -10.36 -13.16 -21.17
C LYS A 529 -11.33 -12.48 -22.15
N GLY A 530 -11.33 -11.15 -22.18
CA GLY A 530 -12.23 -10.35 -23.01
C GLY A 530 -13.68 -10.28 -22.49
N ALA A 531 -13.91 -10.66 -21.23
CA ALA A 531 -15.19 -10.46 -20.56
C ALA A 531 -15.51 -8.97 -20.38
N ASP A 532 -16.80 -8.64 -20.38
CA ASP A 532 -17.28 -7.28 -20.09
C ASP A 532 -16.84 -6.83 -18.68
N PRO A 533 -16.30 -5.61 -18.50
CA PRO A 533 -15.86 -5.12 -17.19
C PRO A 533 -16.92 -5.21 -16.08
N LEU A 534 -18.21 -5.08 -16.40
CA LEU A 534 -19.29 -5.25 -15.42
C LEU A 534 -19.38 -6.69 -14.89
N LEU A 535 -19.16 -7.68 -15.77
CA LEU A 535 -19.10 -9.10 -15.39
C LEU A 535 -17.86 -9.37 -14.53
N LEU A 536 -16.69 -8.85 -14.93
CA LEU A 536 -15.46 -9.00 -14.16
C LEU A 536 -15.63 -8.43 -12.74
N ASN A 537 -16.20 -7.23 -12.61
CA ASN A 537 -16.51 -6.63 -11.32
C ASN A 537 -17.51 -7.49 -10.53
N ALA A 538 -18.62 -7.93 -11.14
CA ALA A 538 -19.61 -8.76 -10.45
C ALA A 538 -19.02 -10.07 -9.92
N VAL A 539 -18.09 -10.69 -10.65
CA VAL A 539 -17.36 -11.87 -10.23
C VAL A 539 -16.38 -11.52 -9.10
N ILE A 540 -15.53 -10.52 -9.28
CA ILE A 540 -14.55 -10.04 -8.28
C ILE A 540 -15.23 -9.82 -6.92
N LEU A 541 -16.38 -9.15 -6.92
CA LEU A 541 -17.13 -8.84 -5.69
C LEU A 541 -17.77 -10.06 -5.02
N ALA A 542 -17.92 -11.16 -5.77
CA ALA A 542 -18.51 -12.40 -5.29
C ALA A 542 -17.47 -13.46 -4.89
N LEU A 543 -16.22 -13.32 -5.33
CA LEU A 543 -15.15 -14.26 -5.00
C LEU A 543 -14.78 -14.19 -3.50
N ARG A 544 -14.55 -15.35 -2.90
CA ARG A 544 -14.10 -15.50 -1.51
C ARG A 544 -12.77 -16.24 -1.49
N PRO A 545 -11.68 -15.71 -0.90
CA PRO A 545 -10.44 -16.48 -0.82
C PRO A 545 -10.63 -17.73 0.05
N ALA A 546 -9.91 -18.79 -0.27
CA ALA A 546 -9.77 -19.99 0.54
C ALA A 546 -8.37 -20.57 0.34
N THR A 547 -7.87 -21.32 1.32
CA THR A 547 -6.63 -22.07 1.19
C THR A 547 -6.89 -23.53 1.50
N ALA A 548 -6.13 -24.42 0.86
CA ALA A 548 -6.19 -25.86 1.11
C ALA A 548 -4.78 -26.43 1.24
N ALA A 549 -4.49 -27.12 2.34
CA ALA A 549 -3.18 -27.71 2.60
C ALA A 549 -2.91 -28.93 1.68
N PRO A 550 -1.64 -29.29 1.40
CA PRO A 550 -1.33 -30.52 0.69
C PRO A 550 -2.01 -31.74 1.33
N GLY A 551 -2.75 -32.51 0.53
CA GLY A 551 -3.52 -33.68 0.94
C GLY A 551 -4.96 -33.38 1.39
N GLU A 552 -5.35 -32.11 1.56
CA GLU A 552 -6.70 -31.72 1.96
C GLU A 552 -7.72 -32.01 0.85
N ILE A 553 -8.86 -32.62 1.21
CA ILE A 553 -9.98 -32.84 0.28
C ILE A 553 -10.79 -31.55 0.22
N ILE A 554 -10.79 -30.90 -0.94
CA ILE A 554 -11.49 -29.64 -1.18
C ILE A 554 -12.95 -29.91 -1.60
N LEU A 555 -13.15 -30.90 -2.47
CA LEU A 555 -14.49 -31.38 -2.84
C LEU A 555 -14.58 -32.87 -2.59
N GLN A 556 -15.71 -33.30 -2.03
CA GLN A 556 -16.04 -34.69 -1.87
C GLN A 556 -17.23 -35.06 -2.77
N ARG A 557 -17.07 -36.14 -3.52
CA ARG A 557 -18.07 -36.67 -4.45
C ARG A 557 -19.33 -37.08 -3.70
N GLY A 558 -20.48 -36.78 -4.30
CA GLY A 558 -21.79 -37.04 -3.72
C GLY A 558 -22.30 -35.92 -2.82
N ASP A 559 -21.43 -34.98 -2.42
CA ASP A 559 -21.86 -33.81 -1.66
C ASP A 559 -22.78 -32.90 -2.50
N VAL A 560 -23.62 -32.16 -1.80
CA VAL A 560 -24.44 -31.13 -2.41
C VAL A 560 -23.55 -30.03 -2.97
N THR A 561 -23.73 -29.68 -4.25
CA THR A 561 -22.94 -28.64 -4.88
C THR A 561 -23.40 -27.26 -4.43
N THR A 562 -22.57 -26.60 -3.63
CA THR A 562 -22.85 -25.27 -3.06
C THR A 562 -21.96 -24.16 -3.62
N GLU A 563 -20.88 -24.48 -4.32
CA GLU A 563 -19.87 -23.50 -4.78
C GLU A 563 -18.92 -24.08 -5.85
N MET A 564 -18.13 -23.23 -6.49
CA MET A 564 -17.02 -23.61 -7.36
C MET A 564 -15.75 -22.87 -6.94
N TYR A 565 -14.61 -23.34 -7.42
CA TYR A 565 -13.29 -22.91 -7.00
C TYR A 565 -12.46 -22.51 -8.21
N PHE A 566 -11.80 -21.37 -8.13
CA PHE A 566 -10.77 -20.91 -9.05
C PHE A 566 -9.42 -21.13 -8.37
N ILE A 567 -8.48 -21.74 -9.09
CA ILE A 567 -7.13 -22.00 -8.61
C ILE A 567 -6.32 -20.75 -8.92
N CYS A 568 -6.10 -19.91 -7.92
CA CYS A 568 -5.15 -18.81 -8.03
C CYS A 568 -3.74 -19.37 -8.07
N ARG A 569 -3.49 -20.36 -7.20
CA ARG A 569 -2.21 -21.03 -7.10
C ARG A 569 -2.34 -22.43 -6.52
N GLY A 570 -1.49 -23.33 -6.96
CA GLY A 570 -1.36 -24.67 -6.44
C GLY A 570 -1.94 -25.69 -7.41
N GLU A 571 -1.76 -26.96 -7.07
CA GLU A 571 -2.22 -28.06 -7.90
C GLU A 571 -3.25 -28.86 -7.14
N VAL A 572 -4.34 -29.20 -7.83
CA VAL A 572 -5.34 -30.11 -7.31
C VAL A 572 -5.43 -31.35 -8.21
N GLU A 573 -5.66 -32.49 -7.59
CA GLU A 573 -5.94 -33.76 -8.24
C GLU A 573 -7.44 -34.02 -8.21
N VAL A 574 -8.02 -34.27 -9.38
CA VAL A 574 -9.38 -34.77 -9.51
C VAL A 574 -9.30 -36.30 -9.49
N LEU A 575 -10.03 -36.94 -8.59
CA LEU A 575 -9.98 -38.39 -8.36
C LEU A 575 -11.26 -39.08 -8.86
N ASP A 576 -11.11 -40.30 -9.38
CA ASP A 576 -12.23 -41.17 -9.75
C ASP A 576 -12.81 -41.97 -8.57
N VAL A 577 -13.77 -42.84 -8.87
CA VAL A 577 -14.45 -43.72 -7.90
C VAL A 577 -13.48 -44.65 -7.15
N ALA A 578 -12.36 -45.00 -7.78
CA ALA A 578 -11.35 -45.90 -7.24
C ALA A 578 -10.19 -45.12 -6.58
N GLY A 579 -10.25 -43.80 -6.52
CA GLY A 579 -9.21 -42.93 -5.96
C GLY A 579 -8.02 -42.70 -6.90
N ASN A 580 -8.13 -43.05 -8.18
CA ASN A 580 -7.09 -42.77 -9.16
C ASN A 580 -7.19 -41.32 -9.63
N VAL A 581 -6.04 -40.69 -9.86
CA VAL A 581 -5.98 -39.34 -10.44
C VAL A 581 -6.42 -39.39 -11.90
N VAL A 582 -7.56 -38.77 -12.21
CA VAL A 582 -8.09 -38.66 -13.57
C VAL A 582 -7.73 -37.35 -14.24
N ASN A 583 -7.46 -36.31 -13.46
CA ASN A 583 -7.01 -35.03 -13.97
C ASN A 583 -6.20 -34.26 -12.93
N GLN A 584 -5.31 -33.38 -13.40
CA GLN A 584 -4.58 -32.42 -12.57
C GLN A 584 -4.87 -31.01 -13.08
N LEU A 585 -5.29 -30.15 -12.17
CA LEU A 585 -5.60 -28.75 -12.46
C LEU A 585 -4.63 -27.87 -11.68
N LYS A 586 -4.19 -26.77 -12.30
CA LYS A 586 -3.19 -25.86 -11.75
C LYS A 586 -3.65 -24.40 -11.86
N ASP A 587 -2.76 -23.47 -11.52
CA ASP A 587 -2.92 -22.02 -11.60
C ASP A 587 -3.69 -21.57 -12.86
N GLY A 588 -4.70 -20.73 -12.65
CA GLY A 588 -5.60 -20.22 -13.69
C GLY A 588 -6.73 -21.18 -14.10
N ASN A 589 -6.71 -22.44 -13.64
CA ASN A 589 -7.82 -23.37 -13.81
C ASN A 589 -8.90 -23.17 -12.73
N PHE A 590 -10.03 -23.88 -12.88
CA PHE A 590 -11.15 -23.86 -11.94
C PHE A 590 -11.83 -25.23 -11.94
N PHE A 591 -12.57 -25.53 -10.88
CA PHE A 591 -13.27 -26.79 -10.70
C PHE A 591 -14.56 -26.63 -9.86
N GLY A 592 -15.46 -27.61 -9.98
CA GLY A 592 -16.73 -27.65 -9.27
C GLY A 592 -17.88 -26.95 -10.01
N GLU A 593 -17.62 -26.41 -11.20
CA GLU A 593 -18.57 -25.76 -12.10
C GLU A 593 -19.67 -26.71 -12.58
N VAL A 594 -19.36 -28.00 -12.78
CA VAL A 594 -20.31 -28.97 -13.35
C VAL A 594 -21.52 -29.14 -12.44
N GLY A 595 -21.30 -29.28 -11.13
CA GLY A 595 -22.40 -29.40 -10.17
C GLY A 595 -23.23 -28.10 -10.07
N LEU A 596 -22.63 -26.94 -10.35
CA LEU A 596 -23.35 -25.66 -10.35
C LEU A 596 -24.19 -25.51 -11.63
N LEU A 597 -23.61 -25.79 -12.79
CA LEU A 597 -24.26 -25.69 -14.10
C LEU A 597 -25.39 -26.71 -14.25
N LEU A 598 -25.18 -27.95 -13.81
CA LEU A 598 -26.15 -29.04 -13.96
C LEU A 598 -27.09 -29.16 -12.76
N SER A 599 -26.86 -28.41 -11.69
CA SER A 599 -27.53 -28.59 -10.39
C SER A 599 -27.51 -30.04 -9.88
N THR A 600 -26.39 -30.74 -10.11
CA THR A 600 -26.15 -32.11 -9.64
C THR A 600 -25.23 -32.14 -8.41
N ALA A 601 -25.17 -33.29 -7.72
CA ALA A 601 -24.19 -33.53 -6.67
C ALA A 601 -22.76 -33.54 -7.25
N ARG A 602 -21.74 -33.35 -6.39
CA ARG A 602 -20.33 -33.40 -6.80
C ARG A 602 -20.02 -34.70 -7.53
N THR A 603 -19.43 -34.58 -8.72
CA THR A 603 -19.18 -35.72 -9.62
C THR A 603 -17.86 -36.43 -9.35
N ALA A 604 -16.91 -35.76 -8.68
CA ALA A 604 -15.57 -36.28 -8.38
C ALA A 604 -15.06 -35.72 -7.04
N ASP A 605 -14.10 -36.43 -6.43
CA ASP A 605 -13.32 -35.89 -5.32
C ASP A 605 -12.24 -34.98 -5.90
N VAL A 606 -11.95 -33.87 -5.21
CA VAL A 606 -10.84 -32.97 -5.56
C VAL A 606 -9.96 -32.80 -4.34
N ARG A 607 -8.68 -33.13 -4.48
CA ARG A 607 -7.68 -33.07 -3.41
C ARG A 607 -6.58 -32.08 -3.76
N ALA A 608 -6.18 -31.25 -2.82
CA ALA A 608 -4.98 -30.44 -2.93
C ALA A 608 -3.74 -31.33 -3.01
N LYS A 609 -2.97 -31.24 -4.10
CA LYS A 609 -1.66 -31.91 -4.26
C LYS A 609 -0.56 -31.08 -3.62
N THR A 610 -0.63 -29.77 -3.80
CA THR A 610 0.23 -28.77 -3.14
C THR A 610 -0.60 -27.84 -2.27
N LEU A 611 0.02 -26.89 -1.55
CA LEU A 611 -0.73 -25.83 -0.87
C LEU A 611 -1.43 -25.01 -1.95
N CYS A 612 -2.76 -24.94 -1.88
CA CYS A 612 -3.57 -24.24 -2.86
C CYS A 612 -4.12 -22.94 -2.28
N ASP A 613 -3.99 -21.85 -3.03
CA ASP A 613 -4.72 -20.60 -2.83
C ASP A 613 -5.85 -20.55 -3.86
N LEU A 614 -7.08 -20.40 -3.39
CA LEU A 614 -8.28 -20.55 -4.19
C LEU A 614 -9.18 -19.31 -4.04
N PHE A 615 -9.95 -19.00 -5.09
CA PHE A 615 -11.16 -18.20 -4.93
C PHE A 615 -12.40 -19.07 -5.06
N VAL A 616 -13.36 -18.85 -4.17
CA VAL A 616 -14.59 -19.62 -4.07
C VAL A 616 -15.75 -18.75 -4.51
N LEU A 617 -16.53 -19.23 -5.46
CA LEU A 617 -17.76 -18.61 -5.92
C LEU A 617 -18.95 -19.46 -5.52
N SER A 618 -19.86 -18.91 -4.71
CA SER A 618 -21.02 -19.64 -4.23
C SER A 618 -22.01 -19.93 -5.36
N LYS A 619 -22.81 -21.01 -5.23
CA LYS A 619 -23.90 -21.33 -6.17
C LYS A 619 -24.85 -20.16 -6.34
N ARG A 620 -25.19 -19.49 -5.24
CA ARG A 620 -26.08 -18.33 -5.24
C ARG A 620 -25.49 -17.17 -6.06
N ASP A 621 -24.22 -16.83 -5.80
CA ASP A 621 -23.58 -15.73 -6.52
C ASP A 621 -23.34 -16.09 -7.98
N PHE A 622 -22.95 -17.32 -8.27
CA PHE A 622 -22.80 -17.85 -9.62
C PHE A 622 -24.11 -17.78 -10.41
N SER A 623 -25.22 -18.27 -9.85
CA SER A 623 -26.54 -18.19 -10.49
C SER A 623 -26.98 -16.75 -10.72
N ARG A 624 -26.72 -15.84 -9.78
CA ARG A 624 -27.00 -14.40 -9.96
C ARG A 624 -26.19 -13.82 -11.12
N ILE A 625 -24.88 -14.06 -11.15
CA ILE A 625 -23.99 -13.55 -12.20
C ILE A 625 -24.42 -14.09 -13.58
N LEU A 626 -24.82 -15.36 -13.68
CA LEU A 626 -25.33 -15.93 -14.94
C LEU A 626 -26.61 -15.26 -15.43
N LEU A 627 -27.51 -14.90 -14.52
CA LEU A 627 -28.75 -14.18 -14.86
C LEU A 627 -28.47 -12.76 -15.35
N ASP A 628 -27.56 -12.06 -14.68
CA ASP A 628 -27.22 -10.66 -14.98
C ASP A 628 -26.32 -10.56 -16.23
N HIS A 629 -25.54 -11.61 -16.54
CA HIS A 629 -24.58 -11.64 -17.66
C HIS A 629 -24.71 -12.93 -18.50
N PRO A 630 -25.69 -13.02 -19.42
CA PRO A 630 -25.92 -14.24 -20.23
C PRO A 630 -24.72 -14.67 -21.10
N GLN A 631 -23.88 -13.72 -21.52
CA GLN A 631 -22.66 -13.99 -22.28
C GLN A 631 -21.63 -14.79 -21.44
N PHE A 632 -21.65 -14.64 -20.11
CA PHE A 632 -20.84 -15.45 -19.21
C PHE A 632 -21.26 -16.93 -19.24
N ALA A 633 -22.57 -17.17 -19.33
CA ALA A 633 -23.12 -18.52 -19.41
C ALA A 633 -22.66 -19.24 -20.68
N GLU A 634 -22.56 -18.53 -21.80
CA GLU A 634 -22.05 -19.06 -23.07
C GLU A 634 -20.58 -19.47 -22.97
N SER A 635 -19.72 -18.61 -22.41
CA SER A 635 -18.30 -18.94 -22.18
C SER A 635 -18.11 -20.12 -21.24
N MET A 636 -18.88 -20.17 -20.14
CA MET A 636 -18.89 -21.30 -19.20
C MET A 636 -19.30 -22.61 -19.86
N LEU A 637 -20.36 -22.58 -20.68
CA LEU A 637 -20.82 -23.75 -21.43
C LEU A 637 -19.80 -24.19 -22.48
N GLY A 638 -19.09 -23.26 -23.12
CA GLY A 638 -18.00 -23.57 -24.04
C GLY A 638 -16.91 -24.39 -23.37
N VAL A 639 -16.40 -23.91 -22.22
CA VAL A 639 -15.35 -24.61 -21.47
C VAL A 639 -15.85 -25.94 -20.90
N ALA A 640 -17.09 -25.98 -20.39
CA ALA A 640 -17.68 -27.22 -19.87
C ALA A 640 -17.92 -28.28 -20.97
N LYS A 641 -18.31 -27.85 -22.18
CA LYS A 641 -18.46 -28.73 -23.36
C LYS A 641 -17.13 -29.31 -23.79
N GLU A 642 -16.08 -28.49 -23.86
CA GLU A 642 -14.74 -28.92 -24.22
C GLU A 642 -14.14 -29.89 -23.19
N ARG A 643 -14.42 -29.70 -21.89
CA ARG A 643 -13.89 -30.57 -20.83
C ARG A 643 -14.70 -31.86 -20.59
N TYR A 644 -16.02 -31.84 -20.77
CA TYR A 644 -16.90 -32.88 -20.22
C TYR A 644 -17.93 -33.46 -21.20
N ASP A 645 -17.88 -33.13 -22.50
CA ASP A 645 -18.79 -33.64 -23.54
C ASP A 645 -20.29 -33.48 -23.17
N LEU A 646 -20.62 -32.30 -22.64
CA LEU A 646 -21.95 -31.99 -22.10
C LEU A 646 -22.89 -31.43 -23.16
N ALA A 647 -24.05 -32.04 -23.36
CA ALA A 647 -25.11 -31.53 -24.23
C ALA A 647 -26.07 -30.58 -23.47
N LEU A 648 -25.64 -29.33 -23.21
CA LEU A 648 -26.50 -28.28 -22.63
C LEU A 648 -26.65 -27.06 -23.52
N SER A 649 -27.83 -26.42 -23.43
CA SER A 649 -28.13 -25.11 -24.02
C SER A 649 -28.18 -24.00 -22.96
N VAL A 650 -27.89 -22.76 -23.38
CA VAL A 650 -27.96 -21.57 -22.51
C VAL A 650 -29.37 -21.37 -21.92
N ALA A 651 -30.40 -21.70 -22.72
CA ALA A 651 -31.80 -21.56 -22.31
C ALA A 651 -32.17 -22.48 -21.13
N GLU A 652 -31.64 -23.71 -21.09
CA GLU A 652 -31.87 -24.66 -19.97
C GLU A 652 -31.18 -24.20 -18.68
N LEU A 653 -30.02 -23.54 -18.81
CA LEU A 653 -29.26 -23.02 -17.68
C LEU A 653 -29.96 -21.83 -17.02
N LEU A 654 -30.47 -20.88 -17.83
CA LEU A 654 -31.22 -19.72 -17.34
C LEU A 654 -32.59 -20.12 -16.77
N ALA A 655 -33.18 -21.21 -17.27
CA ALA A 655 -34.44 -21.77 -16.77
C ALA A 655 -34.29 -22.55 -15.44
N SER A 656 -33.08 -22.96 -15.06
CA SER A 656 -32.80 -23.66 -13.79
C SER A 656 -32.47 -22.73 -12.61
N GLY A 657 -32.75 -21.43 -12.75
CA GLY A 657 -32.78 -20.47 -11.65
C GLY A 657 -33.75 -20.88 -10.51
N PRO A 658 -33.75 -20.19 -9.36
CA PRO A 658 -34.15 -20.70 -8.03
C PRO A 658 -35.66 -20.96 -7.81
N GLU A 659 -36.41 -21.40 -8.82
CA GLU A 659 -37.78 -21.90 -8.69
C GLU A 659 -37.86 -23.45 -8.71
N ALA A 660 -36.75 -24.16 -8.84
CA ALA A 660 -36.74 -25.63 -8.97
C ALA A 660 -36.47 -26.43 -7.66
N SER A 661 -36.56 -25.81 -6.48
CA SER A 661 -36.57 -26.54 -5.21
C SER A 661 -37.68 -26.03 -4.29
N ALA A 662 -38.89 -26.51 -4.55
CA ALA A 662 -39.98 -26.56 -3.57
C ALA A 662 -39.85 -27.81 -2.69
#